data_AF-A0A644X3W7-F1
#
_entry.id   AF-A0A644X3W7-F1
#
_cell.length_a   1.000
_cell.length_b   1.000
_cell.length_c   1.000
_cell.angle_alpha   90.00
_cell.angle_beta   90.00
_cell.angle_gamma   90.00
#
_symmetry.space_group_name_H-M   'P 1'
#
loop_
_entity.id
_entity.type
_entity.pdbx_description
1 polymer ?
#
loop_
_entity_poly.entity_id
_entity_poly.type
_entity_poly.pdbx_seq_one_letter_code
_entity_poly.pdbx_strand_id
1 'polypeptide(L)'
;MYSEFNEERGIWVANIPYTYLTDEELVYFAVMQNTDGTVFRTPQIGEQKARLVHDTTPPKLKLVSPKSADLVLGKEQVVIFEVIDESALTNFSITLDGQEATRSGVFNQYLSFIVTPEGKEESIAVISMTDRYENTSTEEIRFTVKAEKAPMFMASGDYRTNVELEYILGLGKSANTSDITTVLNDQDHQLNLTFELGGDAYLKAGPVGLEVLGTLKDTVSVFDITEAYPNTLQADLQNILNLYNPIDFANEFDYTGEEPRKFDNDNQFLVKVSFFGPALTYQFGDQKTTFQKETIKDLGFRGTSIGLDLGFLELKVGKGLTDLGLYQVAWPQNFFGFQFAIKVKKAWYLQTNLSFISALQGRYTDLKQSGATSDIGTLYDLSGILPDQNMVFGLSTGHANKYFSVDASFSLSLYNENAGTIVDVNQLATDLENQGGPDLGTYVGYLDKIHAVFPILDYFLPSNGLVSGIVDKDLWGISYGVEAKVPKLGIQAWIRKTDATYKSLGSSLATDEFTFGSTVEQRYGDFSFRGGYSFKMDNIADILFNDIIALVKPDLAPTSTPTAADISNIVHTVQAGVDTPQHKLLGTLGFDYTFAYETTNAEALAKDAADAATETAIKTSTDNDTTLSHTGELRWRSARYKIGSVTTNFGAKTKDSYVTKHTVDGTADGTTFWELGYALSGSVNFSRYTLSLGFDQTWSTEPSSLTSFGYDAKFGIKETFFDTINFTASFDQAFRASLEAYKVTGSFALEKRLGLITVSTNLDVSFYDSLLDDSDDAITSTLTVKGVFSK
;
A
#
# COMPACT_ATOMS: atom_id res chain seq x y z
N MET A 1 -9.29 31.07 -71.20
CA MET A 1 -8.68 31.19 -69.87
C MET A 1 -7.63 32.28 -69.95
N TYR A 2 -7.60 33.22 -69.00
CA TYR A 2 -6.51 34.18 -68.88
C TYR A 2 -5.72 33.76 -67.63
N SER A 3 -4.55 33.18 -67.84
CA SER A 3 -3.59 32.93 -66.75
C SER A 3 -2.40 33.82 -67.02
N GLU A 4 -1.96 34.53 -66.00
CA GLU A 4 -0.71 35.25 -66.04
C GLU A 4 0.43 34.22 -66.09
N PHE A 5 1.38 34.41 -67.01
CA PHE A 5 2.58 33.58 -67.09
C PHE A 5 3.64 34.22 -66.19
N ASN A 6 4.18 33.44 -65.27
CA ASN A 6 5.27 33.86 -64.39
C ASN A 6 6.54 33.12 -64.79
N GLU A 7 7.68 33.81 -64.77
CA GLU A 7 8.97 33.17 -65.04
C GLU A 7 9.51 32.55 -63.75
N GLU A 8 9.62 31.22 -63.73
CA GLU A 8 10.20 30.46 -62.62
C GLU A 8 11.42 29.69 -63.12
N ARG A 9 12.59 29.92 -62.50
CA ARG A 9 13.86 29.24 -62.82
C ARG A 9 14.24 29.29 -64.32
N GLY A 10 13.92 30.38 -65.01
CA GLY A 10 14.24 30.60 -66.43
C GLY A 10 13.26 29.96 -67.41
N ILE A 11 12.09 29.51 -66.95
CA ILE A 11 11.02 28.94 -67.76
C ILE A 11 9.72 29.68 -67.45
N TRP A 12 8.93 30.02 -68.48
CA TRP A 12 7.61 30.62 -68.30
C TRP A 12 6.57 29.56 -67.91
N VAL A 13 5.92 29.75 -66.77
CA VAL A 13 4.95 28.83 -66.17
C VAL A 13 3.60 29.54 -66.01
N ALA A 14 2.50 28.85 -66.30
CA ALA A 14 1.14 29.33 -66.06
C ALA A 14 0.36 28.33 -65.21
N ASN A 15 -0.36 28.82 -64.20
CA ASN A 15 -1.16 27.99 -63.30
C ASN A 15 -2.59 27.83 -63.83
N ILE A 16 -2.93 26.63 -64.28
CA ILE A 16 -4.27 26.30 -64.78
C ILE A 16 -5.12 25.74 -63.63
N PRO A 17 -6.28 26.33 -63.30
CA PRO A 17 -7.16 25.81 -62.25
C PRO A 17 -7.67 24.39 -62.59
N TYR A 18 -7.66 23.49 -61.60
CA TYR A 18 -8.01 22.06 -61.79
C TYR A 18 -9.41 21.82 -62.38
N THR A 19 -10.34 22.74 -62.17
CA THR A 19 -11.74 22.64 -62.63
C THR A 19 -11.91 22.61 -64.14
N TYR A 20 -10.87 22.92 -64.91
CA TYR A 20 -10.88 22.86 -66.37
C TYR A 20 -10.39 21.52 -66.94
N LEU A 21 -9.87 20.63 -66.09
CA LEU A 21 -9.51 19.28 -66.50
C LEU A 21 -10.78 18.42 -66.48
N THR A 22 -11.27 18.05 -67.67
CA THR A 22 -12.51 17.25 -67.82
C THR A 22 -12.24 15.79 -68.17
N ASP A 23 -10.99 15.44 -68.49
CA ASP A 23 -10.51 14.08 -68.82
C ASP A 23 -8.98 13.97 -68.52
N GLU A 24 -8.34 12.81 -68.75
CA GLU A 24 -6.90 12.55 -68.45
C GLU A 24 -5.90 13.43 -69.25
N GLU A 25 -6.36 14.13 -70.29
CA GLU A 25 -5.53 14.95 -71.18
C GLU A 25 -6.20 16.31 -71.43
N LEU A 26 -5.55 17.41 -71.02
CA LEU A 26 -5.97 18.76 -71.34
C LEU A 26 -5.31 19.21 -72.64
N VAL A 27 -6.12 19.33 -73.67
CA VAL A 27 -5.73 19.88 -74.96
C VAL A 27 -6.01 21.39 -74.98
N TYR A 28 -4.99 22.21 -75.18
CA TYR A 28 -5.16 23.66 -75.23
C TYR A 28 -4.27 24.36 -76.26
N PHE A 29 -4.66 25.59 -76.59
CA PHE A 29 -3.90 26.49 -77.45
C PHE A 29 -3.48 27.71 -76.63
N ALA A 30 -2.17 27.98 -76.57
CA ALA A 30 -1.66 29.16 -75.90
C ALA A 30 -1.82 30.39 -76.81
N VAL A 31 -2.49 31.42 -76.30
CA VAL A 31 -2.61 32.74 -76.94
C VAL A 31 -2.00 33.75 -75.98
N MET A 32 -0.88 34.36 -76.37
CA MET A 32 -0.17 35.33 -75.54
C MET A 32 -0.58 36.74 -75.95
N GLN A 33 -0.90 37.57 -74.97
CA GLN A 33 -1.23 38.98 -75.17
C GLN A 33 -0.23 39.83 -74.39
N ASN A 34 0.45 40.75 -75.08
CA ASN A 34 1.34 41.71 -74.44
C ASN A 34 0.53 42.76 -73.66
N THR A 35 1.20 43.45 -72.73
CA THR A 35 0.61 44.51 -71.89
C THR A 35 0.05 45.71 -72.66
N ASP A 36 0.41 45.87 -73.92
CA ASP A 36 -0.14 46.89 -74.85
C ASP A 36 -1.42 46.42 -75.58
N GLY A 37 -1.90 45.21 -75.28
CA GLY A 37 -3.10 44.63 -75.88
C GLY A 37 -2.85 43.83 -77.16
N THR A 38 -1.61 43.74 -77.65
CA THR A 38 -1.27 43.03 -78.89
C THR A 38 -1.29 41.51 -78.66
N VAL A 39 -2.10 40.78 -79.46
CA VAL A 39 -2.27 39.33 -79.34
C VAL A 39 -1.40 38.60 -80.35
N PHE A 40 -0.50 37.73 -79.88
CA PHE A 40 0.29 36.82 -80.72
C PHE A 40 -0.34 35.42 -80.74
N ARG A 41 -0.56 34.90 -81.95
CA ARG A 41 -0.96 33.50 -82.19
C ARG A 41 0.13 32.85 -83.02
N THR A 42 0.98 32.06 -82.38
CA THR A 42 2.11 31.39 -83.06
C THR A 42 1.62 30.05 -83.61
N PRO A 43 1.45 29.85 -84.94
CA PRO A 43 0.89 28.60 -85.48
C PRO A 43 1.87 27.41 -85.45
N GLN A 44 3.12 27.64 -85.05
CA GLN A 44 4.17 26.63 -84.95
C GLN A 44 4.21 25.94 -83.59
N ILE A 45 3.46 26.44 -82.61
CA ILE A 45 3.18 25.75 -81.35
C ILE A 45 1.81 25.10 -81.58
N GLY A 46 1.82 23.88 -82.13
CA GLY A 46 0.60 23.10 -82.32
C GLY A 46 -0.16 22.86 -81.02
N GLU A 47 -1.30 22.17 -81.13
CA GLU A 47 -2.07 21.61 -80.00
C GLU A 47 -1.14 21.19 -78.85
N GLN A 48 -1.19 21.90 -77.72
CA GLN A 48 -0.41 21.54 -76.53
C GLN A 48 -1.25 20.62 -75.67
N LYS A 49 -0.64 19.52 -75.25
CA LYS A 49 -1.27 18.49 -74.44
C LYS A 49 -0.59 18.49 -73.08
N ALA A 50 -1.33 18.83 -72.04
CA ALA A 50 -0.93 18.53 -70.67
C ALA A 50 -1.61 17.22 -70.28
N ARG A 51 -0.83 16.18 -69.99
CA ARG A 51 -1.34 14.88 -69.54
C ARG A 51 -1.18 14.79 -68.02
N LEU A 52 -2.22 14.29 -67.33
CA LEU A 52 -2.06 13.80 -65.96
C LEU A 52 -1.10 12.61 -65.99
N VAL A 53 0.11 12.80 -65.47
CA VAL A 53 1.01 11.67 -65.22
C VAL A 53 0.52 11.05 -63.92
N HIS A 54 -0.15 9.89 -64.04
CA HIS A 54 -0.50 9.08 -62.87
C HIS A 54 0.79 8.71 -62.14
N ASP A 55 0.76 8.84 -60.82
CA ASP A 55 1.87 8.40 -59.99
C ASP A 55 2.08 6.90 -60.19
N THR A 56 3.32 6.52 -60.52
CA THR A 56 3.73 5.13 -60.69
C THR A 56 4.83 4.75 -59.71
N THR A 57 5.15 5.64 -58.77
CA THR A 57 6.20 5.45 -57.80
C THR A 57 5.64 4.91 -56.50
N PRO A 58 6.05 3.70 -56.04
CA PRO A 58 5.60 3.20 -54.76
C PRO A 58 6.13 4.03 -53.59
N PRO A 59 5.35 4.17 -52.49
CA PRO A 59 5.76 4.91 -51.30
C PRO A 59 7.00 4.31 -50.65
N LYS A 60 7.84 5.16 -50.05
CA LYS A 60 9.05 4.74 -49.31
C LYS A 60 9.08 5.30 -47.90
N LEU A 61 9.80 4.63 -47.00
CA LEU A 61 9.97 5.07 -45.62
C LEU A 61 11.38 5.59 -45.34
N LYS A 62 11.43 6.61 -44.49
CA LYS A 62 12.66 7.12 -43.89
C LYS A 62 12.48 7.23 -42.38
N LEU A 63 13.30 6.51 -41.62
CA LEU A 63 13.24 6.54 -40.15
C LEU A 63 13.57 7.95 -39.63
N VAL A 64 12.66 8.53 -38.84
CA VAL A 64 12.81 9.85 -38.20
C VAL A 64 13.07 9.70 -36.71
N SER A 65 12.36 8.77 -36.07
CA SER A 65 12.51 8.44 -34.65
C SER A 65 12.36 6.94 -34.44
N PRO A 66 13.24 6.28 -33.68
CA PRO A 66 14.47 6.81 -33.08
C PRO A 66 15.51 7.24 -34.14
N LYS A 67 16.45 8.13 -33.76
CA LYS A 67 17.50 8.66 -34.67
C LYS A 67 18.40 7.58 -35.26
N SER A 68 18.55 6.46 -34.55
CA SER A 68 19.17 5.21 -35.02
C SER A 68 18.16 4.09 -34.87
N ALA A 69 18.32 2.99 -35.60
CA ALA A 69 17.47 1.79 -35.47
C ALA A 69 17.77 1.01 -34.17
N ASP A 70 17.71 1.71 -33.03
CA ASP A 70 17.93 1.19 -31.69
C ASP A 70 16.67 1.38 -30.84
N LEU A 71 16.22 0.31 -30.19
CA LEU A 71 15.13 0.31 -29.20
C LEU A 71 15.67 -0.06 -27.82
N VAL A 72 14.91 0.26 -26.77
CA VAL A 72 15.24 0.06 -25.36
C VAL A 72 14.35 -1.03 -24.78
N LEU A 73 14.97 -2.05 -24.19
CA LEU A 73 14.26 -3.20 -23.61
C LEU A 73 13.28 -2.76 -22.50
N GLY A 74 12.03 -3.22 -22.58
CA GLY A 74 11.02 -3.04 -21.52
C GLY A 74 10.42 -1.63 -21.43
N LYS A 75 10.70 -0.74 -22.39
CA LYS A 75 10.16 0.63 -22.40
C LYS A 75 9.25 0.86 -23.61
N GLU A 76 8.11 1.51 -23.38
CA GLU A 76 7.23 1.97 -24.45
C GLU A 76 7.91 3.11 -25.22
N GLN A 77 8.05 2.96 -26.54
CA GLN A 77 8.72 3.92 -27.42
C GLN A 77 7.90 4.15 -28.69
N VAL A 78 7.93 5.40 -29.18
CA VAL A 78 7.29 5.77 -30.44
C VAL A 78 8.30 5.69 -31.58
N VAL A 79 7.96 4.90 -32.60
CA VAL A 79 8.68 4.85 -33.87
C VAL A 79 7.94 5.71 -34.88
N ILE A 80 8.66 6.57 -35.60
CA ILE A 80 8.13 7.51 -36.58
C ILE A 80 8.96 7.39 -37.86
N PHE A 81 8.28 7.21 -38.97
CA PHE A 81 8.81 7.29 -40.32
C PHE A 81 8.23 8.49 -41.07
N GLU A 82 9.06 9.14 -41.86
CA GLU A 82 8.64 10.05 -42.92
C GLU A 82 8.33 9.21 -44.17
N VAL A 83 7.13 9.37 -44.71
CA VAL A 83 6.68 8.76 -45.96
C VAL A 83 7.16 9.65 -47.09
N ILE A 84 8.00 9.08 -47.95
CA ILE A 84 8.49 9.72 -49.18
C ILE A 84 7.62 9.20 -50.32
N ASP A 85 6.62 10.00 -50.68
CA ASP A 85 5.65 9.72 -51.73
C ASP A 85 5.13 11.06 -52.31
N GLU A 86 4.84 11.10 -53.61
CA GLU A 86 4.22 12.25 -54.27
C GLU A 86 2.70 12.27 -54.02
N SER A 87 2.12 11.13 -53.67
CA SER A 87 0.71 10.97 -53.33
C SER A 87 0.50 10.55 -51.86
N ALA A 88 -0.73 10.65 -51.37
CA ALA A 88 -1.06 10.31 -49.98
C ALA A 88 -1.37 8.82 -49.84
N LEU A 89 -0.96 8.22 -48.71
CA LEU A 89 -1.29 6.83 -48.39
C LEU A 89 -2.79 6.61 -48.23
N THR A 90 -3.32 5.56 -48.86
CA THR A 90 -4.72 5.12 -48.68
C THR A 90 -4.84 3.98 -47.69
N ASN A 91 -3.84 3.10 -47.62
CA ASN A 91 -3.85 1.96 -46.70
C ASN A 91 -2.44 1.64 -46.20
N PHE A 92 -2.35 1.09 -45.00
CA PHE A 92 -1.10 0.58 -44.44
C PHE A 92 -1.36 -0.55 -43.44
N SER A 93 -0.39 -1.44 -43.29
CA SER A 93 -0.37 -2.49 -42.27
C SER A 93 1.02 -2.61 -41.68
N ILE A 94 1.09 -2.75 -40.35
CA ILE A 94 2.35 -2.85 -39.60
C ILE A 94 2.29 -4.10 -38.75
N THR A 95 3.23 -5.01 -38.98
CA THR A 95 3.46 -6.14 -38.08
C THR A 95 4.83 -6.00 -37.43
N LEU A 96 4.86 -6.08 -36.10
CA LEU A 96 6.06 -6.12 -35.30
C LEU A 96 6.27 -7.55 -34.80
N ASP A 97 7.40 -8.17 -35.14
CA ASP A 97 7.73 -9.55 -34.75
C ASP A 97 6.62 -10.58 -35.07
N GLY A 98 5.85 -10.33 -36.14
CA GLY A 98 4.74 -11.19 -36.56
C GLY A 98 3.39 -10.92 -35.86
N GLN A 99 3.30 -9.89 -35.01
CA GLN A 99 2.03 -9.42 -34.42
C GLN A 99 1.64 -8.05 -34.96
N GLU A 100 0.35 -7.81 -35.17
CA GLU A 100 -0.13 -6.52 -35.67
C GLU A 100 0.04 -5.41 -34.62
N ALA A 101 0.53 -4.23 -35.05
CA ALA A 101 0.74 -3.12 -34.14
C ALA A 101 -0.60 -2.52 -33.67
N THR A 102 -0.93 -2.71 -32.39
CA THR A 102 -2.20 -2.29 -31.77
C THR A 102 -2.39 -0.77 -31.67
N ARG A 103 -1.32 0.02 -31.80
CA ARG A 103 -1.35 1.49 -31.83
C ARG A 103 -0.46 2.01 -32.94
N SER A 104 -1.06 2.24 -34.10
CA SER A 104 -0.41 2.82 -35.28
C SER A 104 -1.31 3.86 -35.97
N GLY A 105 -0.70 4.80 -36.68
CA GLY A 105 -1.42 5.86 -37.38
C GLY A 105 -0.55 6.65 -38.34
N VAL A 106 -1.18 7.20 -39.38
CA VAL A 106 -0.57 8.14 -40.32
C VAL A 106 -1.16 9.52 -40.07
N PHE A 107 -0.30 10.53 -39.91
CA PHE A 107 -0.69 11.93 -39.81
C PHE A 107 0.20 12.78 -40.73
N ASN A 108 -0.42 13.41 -41.73
CA ASN A 108 0.28 14.06 -42.85
C ASN A 108 1.28 13.08 -43.51
N GLN A 109 2.56 13.44 -43.60
CA GLN A 109 3.63 12.63 -44.18
C GLN A 109 4.32 11.69 -43.18
N TYR A 110 3.78 11.53 -41.96
CA TYR A 110 4.40 10.70 -40.92
C TYR A 110 3.58 9.46 -40.60
N LEU A 111 4.21 8.31 -40.70
CA LEU A 111 3.68 7.02 -40.26
C LEU A 111 4.31 6.68 -38.90
N SER A 112 3.49 6.36 -37.91
CA SER A 112 3.97 6.12 -36.54
C SER A 112 3.31 4.92 -35.90
N PHE A 113 4.05 4.27 -34.99
CA PHE A 113 3.52 3.22 -34.13
C PHE A 113 4.27 3.17 -32.80
N ILE A 114 3.65 2.53 -31.81
CA ILE A 114 4.23 2.33 -30.48
C ILE A 114 4.75 0.90 -30.35
N VAL A 115 5.94 0.75 -29.75
CA VAL A 115 6.58 -0.54 -29.48
C VAL A 115 7.09 -0.60 -28.04
N THR A 116 6.93 -1.76 -27.41
CA THR A 116 7.55 -2.11 -26.13
C THR A 116 8.32 -3.41 -26.32
N PRO A 117 9.66 -3.37 -26.52
CA PRO A 117 10.43 -4.57 -26.80
C PRO A 117 10.51 -5.48 -25.56
N GLU A 118 10.08 -6.74 -25.68
CA GLU A 118 10.14 -7.73 -24.61
C GLU A 118 11.03 -8.91 -24.97
N GLY A 119 12.08 -9.14 -24.16
CA GLY A 119 12.83 -10.40 -24.14
C GLY A 119 13.62 -10.80 -25.40
N LYS A 120 13.92 -9.87 -26.32
CA LYS A 120 14.67 -10.15 -27.56
C LYS A 120 15.80 -9.14 -27.78
N GLU A 121 16.87 -9.57 -28.46
CA GLU A 121 18.02 -8.73 -28.86
C GLU A 121 17.75 -7.91 -30.14
N GLU A 122 16.79 -8.36 -30.97
CA GLU A 122 16.34 -7.67 -32.18
C GLU A 122 14.82 -7.65 -32.25
N SER A 123 14.27 -6.60 -32.85
CA SER A 123 12.85 -6.48 -33.19
C SER A 123 12.70 -6.09 -34.66
N ILE A 124 11.79 -6.73 -35.37
CA ILE A 124 11.60 -6.58 -36.82
C ILE A 124 10.22 -6.02 -37.09
N ALA A 125 10.16 -4.84 -37.72
CA ALA A 125 8.93 -4.24 -38.20
C ALA A 125 8.78 -4.49 -39.72
N VAL A 126 7.68 -5.11 -40.13
CA VAL A 126 7.29 -5.23 -41.54
C VAL A 126 6.13 -4.28 -41.78
N ILE A 127 6.34 -3.31 -42.68
CA ILE A 127 5.38 -2.25 -42.97
C ILE A 127 4.99 -2.36 -44.44
N SER A 128 3.71 -2.60 -44.70
CA SER A 128 3.12 -2.60 -46.04
C SER A 128 2.30 -1.33 -46.23
N MET A 129 2.45 -0.67 -47.37
CA MET A 129 1.82 0.62 -47.69
C MET A 129 1.19 0.57 -49.08
N THR A 130 0.10 1.32 -49.25
CA THR A 130 -0.57 1.53 -50.54
C THR A 130 -0.91 3.00 -50.67
N ASP A 131 -0.50 3.61 -51.78
CA ASP A 131 -0.78 5.00 -52.09
C ASP A 131 -2.19 5.20 -52.68
N ARG A 132 -2.50 6.40 -53.16
CA ARG A 132 -3.81 6.70 -53.77
C ARG A 132 -4.00 6.14 -55.18
N TYR A 133 -2.93 5.77 -55.85
CA TYR A 133 -2.91 5.23 -57.21
C TYR A 133 -2.69 3.71 -57.24
N GLU A 134 -2.87 3.05 -56.09
CA GLU A 134 -2.71 1.60 -55.89
C GLU A 134 -1.27 1.08 -56.04
N ASN A 135 -0.27 1.97 -56.00
CA ASN A 135 1.12 1.54 -55.92
C ASN A 135 1.40 1.02 -54.50
N THR A 136 1.96 -0.19 -54.42
CA THR A 136 2.21 -0.88 -53.14
C THR A 136 3.70 -1.06 -52.87
N SER A 137 4.10 -0.93 -51.62
CA SER A 137 5.45 -1.29 -51.16
C SER A 137 5.39 -2.00 -49.81
N THR A 138 6.39 -2.86 -49.56
CA THR A 138 6.60 -3.49 -48.26
C THR A 138 8.05 -3.32 -47.87
N GLU A 139 8.29 -2.77 -46.68
CA GLU A 139 9.63 -2.56 -46.12
C GLU A 139 9.80 -3.32 -44.81
N GLU A 140 10.97 -3.92 -44.63
CA GLU A 140 11.38 -4.59 -43.39
C GLU A 140 12.46 -3.75 -42.70
N ILE A 141 12.17 -3.30 -41.49
CA ILE A 141 13.08 -2.48 -40.67
C ILE A 141 13.49 -3.28 -39.44
N ARG A 142 14.81 -3.43 -39.26
CA ARG A 142 15.41 -4.16 -38.14
C ARG A 142 15.91 -3.19 -37.08
N PHE A 143 15.41 -3.35 -35.87
CA PHE A 143 15.84 -2.59 -34.70
C PHE A 143 16.70 -3.45 -33.78
N THR A 144 17.85 -2.92 -33.37
CA THR A 144 18.66 -3.52 -32.30
C THR A 144 18.06 -3.13 -30.95
N VAL A 145 17.74 -4.10 -30.09
CA VAL A 145 17.19 -3.84 -28.75
C VAL A 145 18.34 -3.83 -27.74
N LYS A 146 18.57 -2.67 -27.12
CA LYS A 146 19.63 -2.45 -26.13
C LYS A 146 19.01 -2.32 -24.74
N ALA A 147 19.68 -2.88 -23.74
CA ALA A 147 19.38 -2.52 -22.35
C ALA A 147 19.72 -1.04 -22.14
N GLU A 148 18.90 -0.33 -21.36
CA GLU A 148 19.19 1.06 -20.98
C GLU A 148 20.57 1.09 -20.30
N LYS A 149 21.54 1.79 -20.90
CA LYS A 149 22.78 2.10 -20.21
C LYS A 149 22.43 3.07 -19.10
N ALA A 150 22.36 2.56 -17.86
CA ALA A 150 22.24 3.40 -16.68
C ALA A 150 23.30 4.52 -16.78
N PRO A 151 22.92 5.80 -16.61
CA PRO A 151 23.86 6.89 -16.77
C PRO A 151 25.06 6.71 -15.82
N MET A 152 26.26 6.85 -16.36
CA MET A 152 27.52 6.73 -15.59
C MET A 152 27.61 7.82 -14.51
N PHE A 153 26.95 8.96 -14.71
CA PHE A 153 26.80 10.00 -13.71
C PHE A 153 25.34 10.43 -13.65
N MET A 154 24.78 10.49 -12.45
CA MET A 154 23.42 10.99 -12.21
C MET A 154 23.45 11.88 -10.98
N ALA A 155 22.79 13.04 -11.07
CA ALA A 155 22.58 13.93 -9.95
C ALA A 155 21.11 14.38 -10.00
N SER A 156 20.38 14.15 -8.93
CA SER A 156 19.05 14.69 -8.71
C SER A 156 18.98 15.26 -7.31
N GLY A 157 18.17 16.29 -7.14
CA GLY A 157 17.92 16.89 -5.85
C GLY A 157 16.54 17.48 -5.87
N ASP A 158 15.71 17.05 -4.95
CA ASP A 158 14.35 17.53 -4.77
C ASP A 158 14.25 18.23 -3.42
N TYR A 159 13.46 19.29 -3.38
CA TYR A 159 13.21 20.06 -2.18
C TYR A 159 11.73 19.94 -1.84
N ARG A 160 11.43 19.77 -0.56
CA ARG A 160 10.08 19.61 -0.04
C ARG A 160 9.79 20.72 0.96
N THR A 161 8.73 21.46 0.68
CA THR A 161 8.18 22.45 1.61
C THR A 161 6.70 22.24 1.73
N ASN A 162 6.27 21.84 2.92
CA ASN A 162 4.88 21.87 3.31
C ASN A 162 4.76 22.67 4.61
N VAL A 163 3.85 23.63 4.66
CA VAL A 163 3.47 24.30 5.91
C VAL A 163 1.97 24.30 5.95
N GLU A 164 1.42 23.66 6.95
CA GLU A 164 0.01 23.51 7.18
C GLU A 164 -0.33 24.13 8.53
N LEU A 165 -1.20 25.13 8.51
CA LEU A 165 -1.80 25.69 9.70
C LEU A 165 -3.24 25.17 9.77
N GLU A 166 -3.55 24.46 10.84
CA GLU A 166 -4.87 23.93 11.11
C GLU A 166 -5.41 24.54 12.39
N TYR A 167 -6.60 25.13 12.29
CA TYR A 167 -7.37 25.58 13.44
C TYR A 167 -8.61 24.70 13.53
N ILE A 168 -8.77 24.03 14.67
CA ILE A 168 -9.93 23.21 14.98
C ILE A 168 -10.69 23.88 16.12
N LEU A 169 -11.95 24.14 15.88
CA LEU A 169 -12.91 24.55 16.90
C LEU A 169 -13.88 23.39 17.10
N GLY A 170 -13.74 22.68 18.21
CA GLY A 170 -14.60 21.56 18.61
C GLY A 170 -15.49 21.91 19.79
N LEU A 171 -16.49 21.05 20.05
CA LEU A 171 -17.18 21.05 21.33
C LEU A 171 -16.32 20.33 22.38
N GLY A 172 -16.22 20.89 23.57
CA GLY A 172 -15.47 20.36 24.71
C GLY A 172 -16.20 19.23 25.44
N LYS A 173 -15.77 18.95 26.68
CA LYS A 173 -16.18 17.78 27.47
C LYS A 173 -17.69 17.73 27.82
N SER A 174 -18.41 18.82 27.58
CA SER A 174 -19.85 18.97 27.82
C SER A 174 -20.70 18.61 26.58
N ALA A 175 -20.16 17.88 25.61
CA ALA A 175 -20.85 17.48 24.37
C ALA A 175 -22.19 16.72 24.57
N ASN A 176 -22.44 16.20 25.78
CA ASN A 176 -23.66 15.49 26.15
C ASN A 176 -24.74 16.40 26.77
N THR A 177 -24.62 17.73 26.68
CA THR A 177 -25.64 18.67 27.19
C THR A 177 -26.44 19.32 26.07
N SER A 178 -27.77 19.39 26.23
CA SER A 178 -28.67 20.12 25.32
C SER A 178 -28.72 21.64 25.60
N ASP A 179 -28.05 22.13 26.65
CA ASP A 179 -27.97 23.56 26.95
C ASP A 179 -26.94 24.24 26.03
N ILE A 180 -27.47 24.92 25.01
CA ILE A 180 -26.69 25.71 24.04
C ILE A 180 -25.72 26.68 24.73
N THR A 181 -26.06 27.24 25.89
CA THR A 181 -25.17 28.17 26.61
C THR A 181 -23.95 27.45 27.17
N THR A 182 -24.15 26.25 27.73
CA THR A 182 -23.06 25.42 28.25
C THR A 182 -22.20 24.86 27.12
N VAL A 183 -22.81 24.45 26.00
CA VAL A 183 -22.11 23.99 24.79
C VAL A 183 -21.25 25.10 24.16
N LEU A 184 -21.76 26.34 24.08
CA LEU A 184 -21.01 27.47 23.52
C LEU A 184 -19.87 27.96 24.45
N ASN A 185 -20.01 27.78 25.76
CA ASN A 185 -18.99 28.18 26.74
C ASN A 185 -17.89 27.13 26.91
N ASP A 186 -18.13 25.89 26.50
CA ASP A 186 -17.18 24.78 26.54
C ASP A 186 -16.59 24.47 25.16
N GLN A 187 -16.30 25.50 24.37
CA GLN A 187 -15.64 25.34 23.07
C GLN A 187 -14.17 24.99 23.27
N ASP A 188 -13.71 23.92 22.62
CA ASP A 188 -12.30 23.55 22.58
C ASP A 188 -11.64 24.17 21.36
N HIS A 189 -10.53 24.86 21.59
CA HIS A 189 -9.79 25.60 20.56
C HIS A 189 -8.41 24.98 20.40
N GLN A 190 -8.13 24.43 19.23
CA GLN A 190 -6.83 23.87 18.89
C GLN A 190 -6.25 24.63 17.69
N LEU A 191 -5.00 25.08 17.83
CA LEU A 191 -4.26 25.73 16.74
C LEU A 191 -2.96 24.98 16.52
N ASN A 192 -2.96 24.12 15.50
CA ASN A 192 -1.88 23.21 15.17
C ASN A 192 -1.10 23.74 13.98
N LEU A 193 0.21 23.85 14.12
CA LEU A 193 1.13 24.08 13.01
C LEU A 193 1.78 22.74 12.67
N THR A 194 1.46 22.24 11.48
CA THR A 194 2.16 21.12 10.86
C THR A 194 3.14 21.67 9.83
N PHE A 195 4.39 21.23 9.83
CA PHE A 195 5.33 21.61 8.77
C PHE A 195 6.19 20.42 8.35
N GLU A 196 6.63 20.46 7.10
CA GLU A 196 7.61 19.57 6.49
C GLU A 196 8.60 20.44 5.70
N LEU A 197 9.84 20.51 6.17
CA LEU A 197 10.92 21.25 5.52
C LEU A 197 12.06 20.29 5.27
N GLY A 198 12.36 20.01 4.01
CA GLY A 198 13.38 19.03 3.71
C GLY A 198 13.84 18.99 2.29
N GLY A 199 14.71 18.05 2.01
CA GLY A 199 15.13 17.73 0.67
C GLY A 199 15.80 16.37 0.63
N ASP A 200 15.77 15.78 -0.56
CA ASP A 200 16.54 14.60 -0.87
C ASP A 200 17.50 14.91 -2.02
N ALA A 201 18.68 14.33 -1.94
CA ALA A 201 19.71 14.46 -2.96
C ALA A 201 20.26 13.08 -3.27
N TYR A 202 20.35 12.77 -4.55
CA TYR A 202 20.94 11.54 -5.04
C TYR A 202 22.06 11.86 -6.04
N LEU A 203 23.25 11.34 -5.75
CA LEU A 203 24.45 11.49 -6.57
C LEU A 203 25.01 10.11 -6.90
N LYS A 204 25.13 9.76 -8.18
CA LYS A 204 25.75 8.53 -8.66
C LYS A 204 26.93 8.85 -9.54
N ALA A 205 28.05 8.19 -9.28
CA ALA A 205 29.27 8.22 -10.08
C ALA A 205 29.77 6.78 -10.29
N GLY A 206 29.53 6.25 -11.48
CA GLY A 206 29.86 4.87 -11.86
C GLY A 206 29.14 3.84 -10.98
N PRO A 207 29.87 2.95 -10.30
CA PRO A 207 29.28 1.96 -9.39
C PRO A 207 28.87 2.57 -8.04
N VAL A 208 29.29 3.79 -7.70
CA VAL A 208 29.02 4.40 -6.39
C VAL A 208 27.81 5.31 -6.48
N GLY A 209 26.87 5.19 -5.53
CA GLY A 209 25.73 6.09 -5.35
C GLY A 209 25.64 6.59 -3.92
N LEU A 210 25.35 7.87 -3.74
CA LEU A 210 25.12 8.54 -2.47
C LEU A 210 23.70 9.10 -2.48
N GLU A 211 22.93 8.80 -1.45
CA GLU A 211 21.58 9.27 -1.20
C GLU A 211 21.60 9.98 0.15
N VAL A 212 21.11 11.21 0.20
CA VAL A 212 20.98 12.00 1.43
C VAL A 212 19.55 12.52 1.51
N LEU A 213 18.90 12.33 2.64
CA LEU A 213 17.59 12.85 2.97
C LEU A 213 17.72 13.61 4.28
N GLY A 214 17.22 14.83 4.32
CA GLY A 214 17.00 15.57 5.55
C GLY A 214 15.62 16.18 5.49
N THR A 215 14.72 15.74 6.35
CA THR A 215 13.35 16.24 6.43
C THR A 215 13.02 16.55 7.88
N LEU A 216 12.72 17.82 8.14
CA LEU A 216 12.17 18.26 9.41
C LEU A 216 10.66 18.21 9.30
N LYS A 217 10.00 17.39 10.12
CA LYS A 217 8.55 17.22 10.08
C LYS A 217 7.99 17.20 11.49
N ASP A 218 6.99 18.03 11.73
CA ASP A 218 6.37 18.14 13.04
C ASP A 218 4.92 18.65 12.95
N THR A 219 4.12 18.33 13.96
CA THR A 219 2.79 18.86 14.23
C THR A 219 2.74 19.31 15.68
N VAL A 220 2.82 20.61 15.92
CA VAL A 220 2.88 21.19 17.27
C VAL A 220 1.83 22.28 17.44
N SER A 221 1.26 22.39 18.64
CA SER A 221 0.44 23.53 19.03
C SER A 221 1.25 24.82 18.89
N VAL A 222 0.66 25.86 18.29
CA VAL A 222 1.36 27.16 18.08
C VAL A 222 1.82 27.78 19.39
N PHE A 223 1.15 27.47 20.51
CA PHE A 223 1.49 27.98 21.83
C PHE A 223 2.77 27.34 22.40
N ASP A 224 3.15 26.16 21.91
CA ASP A 224 4.27 25.38 22.44
C ASP A 224 5.51 25.44 21.54
N ILE A 225 5.44 26.12 20.38
CA ILE A 225 6.53 26.21 19.39
C ILE A 225 7.85 26.69 20.02
N THR A 226 7.81 27.70 20.88
CA THR A 226 9.02 28.27 21.51
C THR A 226 9.65 27.37 22.57
N GLU A 227 8.89 26.38 23.06
CA GLU A 227 9.38 25.37 24.00
C GLU A 227 9.83 24.11 23.26
N ALA A 228 9.14 23.74 22.17
CA ALA A 228 9.47 22.60 21.32
C ALA A 228 10.76 22.81 20.52
N TYR A 229 10.97 24.01 19.97
CA TYR A 229 12.16 24.35 19.19
C TYR A 229 13.04 25.34 19.98
N PRO A 230 14.34 25.03 20.21
CA PRO A 230 15.19 24.06 19.50
C PRO A 230 15.38 22.68 20.16
N ASN A 231 14.71 22.40 21.29
CA ASN A 231 14.95 21.20 22.10
C ASN A 231 14.84 19.90 21.29
N THR A 232 13.81 19.78 20.43
CA THR A 232 13.59 18.60 19.58
C THR A 232 14.72 18.35 18.57
N LEU A 233 15.19 19.40 17.89
CA LEU A 233 16.31 19.34 16.95
C LEU A 233 17.63 18.99 17.65
N GLN A 234 17.86 19.54 18.85
CA GLN A 234 19.06 19.29 19.62
C GLN A 234 19.11 17.83 20.09
N ALA A 235 17.99 17.30 20.61
CA ALA A 235 17.88 15.89 21.01
C ALA A 235 18.06 14.94 19.81
N ASP A 236 17.48 15.27 18.64
CA ASP A 236 17.65 14.46 17.43
C ASP A 236 19.09 14.43 16.92
N LEU A 237 19.74 15.59 16.90
CA LEU A 237 21.14 15.69 16.50
C LEU A 237 22.06 14.97 17.48
N GLN A 238 21.81 15.07 18.79
CA GLN A 238 22.55 14.34 19.82
C GLN A 238 22.40 12.82 19.62
N ASN A 239 21.18 12.32 19.45
CA ASN A 239 20.92 10.91 19.15
C ASN A 239 21.65 10.43 17.89
N ILE A 240 21.62 11.21 16.81
CA ILE A 240 22.34 10.89 15.57
C ILE A 240 23.85 10.85 15.79
N LEU A 241 24.41 11.84 16.51
CA LEU A 241 25.84 11.90 16.79
C LEU A 241 26.31 10.75 17.68
N ASN A 242 25.50 10.35 18.66
CA ASN A 242 25.81 9.21 19.53
C ASN A 242 25.82 7.91 18.74
N LEU A 243 24.91 7.74 17.76
CA LEU A 243 24.80 6.55 16.92
C LEU A 243 25.73 6.52 15.69
N TYR A 244 26.56 7.56 15.49
CA TYR A 244 27.41 7.71 14.31
C TYR A 244 28.54 6.67 14.20
N ASN A 245 29.01 6.14 15.33
CA ASN A 245 30.14 5.21 15.35
C ASN A 245 29.71 3.76 15.61
N PRO A 246 29.54 2.92 14.57
CA PRO A 246 29.02 1.56 14.72
C PRO A 246 29.94 0.60 15.50
N ILE A 247 31.17 1.02 15.85
CA ILE A 247 32.20 0.20 16.50
C ILE A 247 32.42 0.63 17.97
N ASP A 248 32.03 1.84 18.35
CA ASP A 248 32.32 2.41 19.67
C ASP A 248 31.11 2.40 20.60
N PHE A 249 30.77 1.19 21.02
CA PHE A 249 29.68 0.93 21.95
C PHE A 249 29.87 1.59 23.33
N ALA A 250 31.06 2.06 23.70
CA ALA A 250 31.22 2.70 25.02
C ALA A 250 30.66 4.12 25.04
N ASN A 251 30.80 4.85 23.92
CA ASN A 251 30.35 6.25 23.79
C ASN A 251 28.90 6.37 23.28
N GLU A 252 28.36 5.35 22.60
CA GLU A 252 26.93 5.28 22.24
C GLU A 252 26.00 5.23 23.45
N PHE A 253 26.51 4.84 24.63
CA PHE A 253 25.72 4.63 25.85
C PHE A 253 26.10 5.59 26.99
N ASP A 254 26.88 6.64 26.70
CA ASP A 254 27.16 7.72 27.65
C ASP A 254 26.10 8.82 27.50
N TYR A 255 25.00 8.66 28.24
CA TYR A 255 23.85 9.57 28.23
C TYR A 255 24.07 10.80 29.16
N THR A 256 25.30 11.05 29.62
CA THR A 256 25.56 12.15 30.56
C THR A 256 25.42 13.52 29.87
N GLY A 257 24.37 14.27 30.25
CA GLY A 257 24.10 15.62 29.73
C GLY A 257 23.22 15.68 28.47
N GLU A 258 22.54 14.59 28.11
CA GLU A 258 21.52 14.59 27.06
C GLU A 258 20.28 15.41 27.45
N GLU A 259 19.69 16.10 26.47
CA GLU A 259 18.39 16.77 26.66
C GLU A 259 17.24 15.81 26.30
N PRO A 260 16.31 15.52 27.23
CA PRO A 260 15.17 14.66 26.92
C PRO A 260 14.28 15.34 25.89
N ARG A 261 13.71 14.52 24.98
CA ARG A 261 12.73 14.99 24.00
C ARG A 261 11.39 15.21 24.71
N LYS A 262 10.92 16.46 24.75
CA LYS A 262 9.64 16.81 25.40
C LYS A 262 8.42 16.79 24.48
N PHE A 263 8.63 16.82 23.16
CA PHE A 263 7.59 16.89 22.14
C PHE A 263 7.87 15.88 21.04
N ASP A 264 6.83 15.23 20.54
CA ASP A 264 6.92 14.30 19.41
C ASP A 264 7.24 15.05 18.12
N ASN A 265 8.03 14.45 17.25
CA ASN A 265 8.24 14.91 15.88
C ASN A 265 8.59 13.72 14.97
N ASP A 266 8.43 13.92 13.67
CA ASP A 266 8.70 12.96 12.61
C ASP A 266 9.95 13.33 11.79
N ASN A 267 10.96 13.94 12.41
CA ASN A 267 12.19 14.29 11.72
C ASN A 267 12.87 13.04 11.15
N GLN A 268 13.28 13.13 9.88
CA GLN A 268 13.94 12.04 9.15
C GLN A 268 15.27 12.49 8.57
N PHE A 269 16.33 11.82 8.96
CA PHE A 269 17.67 12.01 8.42
C PHE A 269 18.20 10.68 7.92
N LEU A 270 18.53 10.58 6.63
CA LEU A 270 19.12 9.38 6.06
C LEU A 270 20.34 9.76 5.23
N VAL A 271 21.43 9.03 5.44
CA VAL A 271 22.59 9.03 4.56
C VAL A 271 22.81 7.59 4.12
N LYS A 272 22.78 7.35 2.82
CA LYS A 272 22.97 6.02 2.25
C LYS A 272 24.03 6.05 1.15
N VAL A 273 25.00 5.17 1.29
CA VAL A 273 26.05 4.94 0.31
C VAL A 273 25.85 3.55 -0.29
N SER A 274 25.93 3.45 -1.61
CA SER A 274 25.74 2.23 -2.38
C SER A 274 26.95 2.02 -3.29
N PHE A 275 27.44 0.80 -3.37
CA PHE A 275 28.57 0.39 -4.19
C PHE A 275 28.13 -0.74 -5.12
N PHE A 276 28.48 -0.62 -6.40
CA PHE A 276 28.04 -1.49 -7.50
C PHE A 276 26.52 -1.56 -7.64
N GLY A 277 25.83 -0.41 -7.51
CA GLY A 277 24.37 -0.37 -7.43
C GLY A 277 23.88 -0.84 -6.06
N PRO A 278 22.79 -1.62 -5.96
CA PRO A 278 22.27 -2.09 -4.67
C PRO A 278 23.11 -3.21 -4.04
N ALA A 279 24.23 -3.61 -4.67
CA ALA A 279 24.94 -4.82 -4.29
C ALA A 279 25.65 -4.72 -2.93
N LEU A 280 26.18 -3.55 -2.57
CA LEU A 280 26.66 -3.28 -1.23
C LEU A 280 26.14 -1.91 -0.79
N THR A 281 25.40 -1.85 0.30
CA THR A 281 24.81 -0.62 0.81
C THR A 281 25.20 -0.41 2.26
N TYR A 282 25.57 0.83 2.59
CA TYR A 282 25.70 1.34 3.95
C TYR A 282 24.64 2.41 4.14
N GLN A 283 23.87 2.36 5.23
CA GLN A 283 22.84 3.34 5.55
C GLN A 283 23.03 3.81 6.98
N PHE A 284 22.84 5.10 7.20
CA PHE A 284 22.98 5.75 8.49
C PHE A 284 21.84 6.75 8.71
N GLY A 285 21.30 6.79 9.92
CA GLY A 285 20.15 7.60 10.31
C GLY A 285 18.84 6.80 10.33
N ASP A 286 17.73 7.48 10.05
CA ASP A 286 16.36 6.95 10.06
C ASP A 286 16.12 6.04 8.86
N GLN A 287 15.78 4.78 9.14
CA GLN A 287 15.59 3.76 8.12
C GLN A 287 14.54 2.74 8.53
N LYS A 288 14.02 2.01 7.54
CA LYS A 288 13.12 0.87 7.76
C LYS A 288 13.78 -0.41 7.29
N THR A 289 13.61 -1.48 8.07
CA THR A 289 14.06 -2.81 7.67
C THR A 289 12.91 -3.81 7.68
N THR A 290 12.92 -4.64 6.64
CA THR A 290 12.12 -5.86 6.54
C THR A 290 13.11 -6.98 6.34
N PHE A 291 13.12 -7.94 7.25
CA PHE A 291 13.87 -9.18 7.05
C PHE A 291 12.92 -10.26 6.57
N GLN A 292 11.88 -10.55 7.33
CA GLN A 292 10.86 -11.52 6.99
C GLN A 292 9.51 -11.01 7.47
N LYS A 293 8.46 -11.21 6.66
CA LYS A 293 7.10 -10.73 6.93
C LYS A 293 6.62 -11.13 8.33
N GLU A 294 6.95 -12.34 8.77
CA GLU A 294 6.49 -12.86 10.06
C GLU A 294 7.32 -12.36 11.25
N THR A 295 8.59 -11.99 11.07
CA THR A 295 9.46 -11.56 12.18
C THR A 295 9.61 -10.06 12.23
N ILE A 296 10.22 -9.48 11.19
CA ILE A 296 10.54 -8.06 11.07
C ILE A 296 10.01 -7.53 9.76
N LYS A 297 9.00 -6.67 9.85
CA LYS A 297 8.38 -6.02 8.71
C LYS A 297 8.30 -4.52 8.94
N ASP A 298 8.90 -3.76 8.01
CA ASP A 298 8.88 -2.31 7.95
C ASP A 298 9.25 -1.63 9.28
N LEU A 299 10.12 -2.28 10.06
CA LEU A 299 10.57 -1.82 11.38
C LEU A 299 11.42 -0.57 11.19
N GLY A 300 10.91 0.56 11.69
CA GLY A 300 11.64 1.83 11.74
C GLY A 300 12.68 1.82 12.86
N PHE A 301 13.89 2.28 12.55
CA PHE A 301 14.91 2.54 13.55
C PHE A 301 15.89 3.62 13.07
N ARG A 302 16.52 4.33 14.00
CA ARG A 302 17.61 5.28 13.75
C ARG A 302 18.93 4.62 14.11
N GLY A 303 19.84 4.55 13.16
CA GLY A 303 21.17 3.97 13.39
C GLY A 303 21.85 3.55 12.11
N THR A 304 22.58 2.45 12.14
CA THR A 304 23.42 1.99 11.02
C THR A 304 22.90 0.67 10.45
N SER A 305 22.90 0.53 9.12
CA SER A 305 22.72 -0.76 8.47
C SER A 305 23.71 -0.99 7.34
N ILE A 306 24.09 -2.26 7.16
CA ILE A 306 24.94 -2.73 6.09
C ILE A 306 24.20 -3.85 5.36
N GLY A 307 24.10 -3.75 4.05
CA GLY A 307 23.46 -4.74 3.18
C GLY A 307 24.40 -5.18 2.07
N LEU A 308 24.45 -6.48 1.78
CA LEU A 308 25.12 -7.06 0.63
C LEU A 308 24.09 -7.89 -0.15
N ASP A 309 23.84 -7.57 -1.41
CA ASP A 309 22.95 -8.33 -2.30
C ASP A 309 23.69 -8.66 -3.61
N LEU A 310 24.14 -9.90 -3.73
CA LEU A 310 24.84 -10.40 -4.92
C LEU A 310 23.89 -11.14 -5.88
N GLY A 311 22.57 -11.07 -5.66
CA GLY A 311 21.54 -11.78 -6.43
C GLY A 311 21.42 -13.27 -6.14
N PHE A 312 22.46 -13.91 -5.61
CA PHE A 312 22.44 -15.30 -5.10
C PHE A 312 22.68 -15.39 -3.58
N LEU A 313 23.21 -14.32 -2.98
CA LEU A 313 23.49 -14.21 -1.54
C LEU A 313 23.04 -12.82 -1.11
N GLU A 314 22.29 -12.77 -0.01
CA GLU A 314 21.84 -11.54 0.63
C GLU A 314 22.26 -11.58 2.10
N LEU A 315 22.97 -10.55 2.55
CA LEU A 315 23.31 -10.34 3.95
C LEU A 315 22.80 -8.96 4.33
N LYS A 316 22.13 -8.83 5.47
CA LYS A 316 21.74 -7.52 6.00
C LYS A 316 21.97 -7.49 7.50
N VAL A 317 22.63 -6.46 7.98
CA VAL A 317 22.82 -6.17 9.40
C VAL A 317 22.25 -4.79 9.66
N GLY A 318 21.44 -4.64 10.69
CA GLY A 318 20.93 -3.36 11.17
C GLY A 318 21.13 -3.22 12.66
N LYS A 319 21.43 -2.01 13.12
CA LYS A 319 21.58 -1.66 14.54
C LYS A 319 21.08 -0.23 14.75
N GLY A 320 20.32 0.01 15.82
CA GLY A 320 19.93 1.36 16.21
C GLY A 320 18.80 1.40 17.23
N LEU A 321 18.17 2.57 17.37
CA LEU A 321 17.03 2.80 18.27
C LEU A 321 15.72 2.65 17.50
N THR A 322 14.80 1.81 17.96
CA THR A 322 13.47 1.64 17.33
C THR A 322 12.48 2.69 17.75
N ASP A 323 12.70 3.32 18.89
CA ASP A 323 11.96 4.51 19.29
C ASP A 323 12.72 5.76 18.85
N LEU A 324 12.14 6.48 17.88
CA LEU A 324 12.75 7.66 17.25
C LEU A 324 12.59 8.93 18.08
N GLY A 325 11.99 8.84 19.27
CA GLY A 325 11.88 9.93 20.22
C GLY A 325 11.85 9.42 21.65
N LEU A 326 12.78 9.88 22.49
CA LEU A 326 12.85 9.52 23.90
C LEU A 326 11.72 10.20 24.69
N TYR A 327 10.52 9.61 24.69
CA TYR A 327 9.37 10.08 25.47
C TYR A 327 9.46 9.59 26.93
N GLN A 328 8.99 10.40 27.89
CA GLN A 328 9.00 10.09 29.34
C GLN A 328 8.11 8.90 29.78
N VAL A 329 7.60 8.07 28.86
CA VAL A 329 6.64 6.99 29.17
C VAL A 329 7.09 5.61 28.69
N ALA A 330 8.26 5.48 28.07
CA ALA A 330 8.79 4.19 27.65
C ALA A 330 10.32 4.15 27.73
N TRP A 331 10.87 2.95 27.93
CA TRP A 331 12.32 2.73 27.86
C TRP A 331 12.81 2.82 26.40
N PRO A 332 13.98 3.42 26.13
CA PRO A 332 14.56 3.39 24.79
C PRO A 332 14.87 1.95 24.36
N GLN A 333 14.27 1.53 23.24
CA GLN A 333 14.43 0.19 22.70
C GLN A 333 15.56 0.13 21.68
N ASN A 334 16.60 -0.64 21.99
CA ASN A 334 17.71 -0.89 21.07
C ASN A 334 17.46 -2.12 20.24
N PHE A 335 17.61 -1.97 18.94
CA PHE A 335 17.48 -3.00 17.94
C PHE A 335 18.84 -3.43 17.42
N PHE A 336 19.04 -4.75 17.36
CA PHE A 336 20.06 -5.37 16.53
C PHE A 336 19.42 -6.47 15.71
N GLY A 337 19.78 -6.54 14.43
CA GLY A 337 19.17 -7.47 13.51
C GLY A 337 20.13 -7.95 12.43
N PHE A 338 20.09 -9.25 12.15
CA PHE A 338 20.85 -9.90 11.10
C PHE A 338 19.93 -10.75 10.21
N GLN A 339 20.12 -10.65 8.91
CA GLN A 339 19.50 -11.49 7.90
C GLN A 339 20.57 -12.12 7.02
N PHE A 340 20.35 -13.39 6.70
CA PHE A 340 21.10 -14.16 5.74
C PHE A 340 20.12 -14.82 4.76
N ALA A 341 20.31 -14.66 3.46
CA ALA A 341 19.55 -15.39 2.46
C ALA A 341 20.45 -15.93 1.33
N ILE A 342 20.14 -17.13 0.86
CA ILE A 342 20.69 -17.71 -0.36
C ILE A 342 19.55 -17.89 -1.37
N LYS A 343 19.81 -17.52 -2.63
CA LYS A 343 18.89 -17.64 -3.75
C LYS A 343 19.55 -18.44 -4.87
N VAL A 344 18.88 -19.48 -5.37
CA VAL A 344 19.34 -20.28 -6.51
C VAL A 344 18.46 -19.99 -7.72
N LYS A 345 19.00 -19.20 -8.67
CA LYS A 345 18.43 -18.93 -10.01
C LYS A 345 16.93 -18.54 -10.01
N LYS A 346 16.52 -17.66 -9.09
CA LYS A 346 15.11 -17.21 -8.89
C LYS A 346 14.09 -18.33 -8.60
N ALA A 347 14.53 -19.59 -8.62
CA ALA A 347 13.68 -20.75 -8.51
C ALA A 347 13.46 -21.11 -7.04
N TRP A 348 14.52 -21.13 -6.24
CA TRP A 348 14.46 -21.46 -4.82
C TRP A 348 15.21 -20.43 -3.97
N TYR A 349 14.74 -20.19 -2.76
CA TYR A 349 15.45 -19.42 -1.76
C TYR A 349 15.36 -20.04 -0.37
N LEU A 350 16.37 -19.76 0.44
CA LEU A 350 16.38 -19.99 1.88
C LEU A 350 16.86 -18.71 2.55
N GLN A 351 16.15 -18.29 3.57
CA GLN A 351 16.46 -17.10 4.34
C GLN A 351 16.30 -17.40 5.81
N THR A 352 17.20 -16.86 6.62
CA THR A 352 17.08 -16.83 8.07
C THR A 352 17.39 -15.43 8.57
N ASN A 353 16.77 -15.07 9.69
CA ASN A 353 17.08 -13.85 10.40
C ASN A 353 17.07 -14.10 11.90
N LEU A 354 17.84 -13.28 12.60
CA LEU A 354 17.89 -13.23 14.05
C LEU A 354 17.89 -11.77 14.45
N SER A 355 17.08 -11.41 15.43
CA SER A 355 16.98 -10.03 15.88
C SER A 355 16.63 -9.94 17.35
N PHE A 356 17.06 -8.83 17.93
CA PHE A 356 16.95 -8.54 19.34
C PHE A 356 16.46 -7.12 19.51
N ILE A 357 15.48 -6.94 20.38
CA ILE A 357 15.10 -5.65 20.93
C ILE A 357 15.23 -5.71 22.44
N SER A 358 15.85 -4.70 23.05
CA SER A 358 16.04 -4.63 24.50
C SER A 358 15.97 -3.20 25.01
N ALA A 359 15.21 -3.01 26.10
CA ALA A 359 15.22 -1.81 26.93
C ALA A 359 16.47 -1.71 27.83
N LEU A 360 17.08 -2.85 28.20
CA LEU A 360 18.31 -2.90 29.01
C LEU A 360 19.56 -3.05 28.14
N GLN A 361 20.58 -2.24 28.41
CA GLN A 361 21.85 -2.24 27.70
C GLN A 361 23.03 -1.96 28.63
N GLY A 362 24.19 -2.48 28.24
CA GLY A 362 25.47 -2.27 28.91
C GLY A 362 26.24 -3.57 29.09
N ARG A 363 27.56 -3.48 29.29
CA ARG A 363 28.35 -4.67 29.60
C ARG A 363 27.94 -5.21 30.97
N TYR A 364 27.93 -6.53 31.09
CA TYR A 364 27.59 -7.22 32.34
C TYR A 364 28.38 -6.70 33.54
N THR A 365 29.68 -6.44 33.35
CA THR A 365 30.58 -5.92 34.39
C THR A 365 30.18 -4.54 34.91
N ASP A 366 29.65 -3.69 34.03
CA ASP A 366 29.35 -2.29 34.31
C ASP A 366 27.99 -2.20 35.01
N LEU A 367 27.02 -3.01 34.57
CA LEU A 367 25.70 -3.17 35.20
C LEU A 367 25.79 -3.85 36.58
N LYS A 368 26.78 -4.73 36.79
CA LYS A 368 27.01 -5.43 38.07
C LYS A 368 27.78 -4.58 39.08
N GLN A 369 28.74 -3.75 38.65
CA GLN A 369 29.54 -2.92 39.56
C GLN A 369 28.77 -1.71 40.11
N SER A 370 27.81 -1.16 39.35
CA SER A 370 27.07 0.03 39.75
C SER A 370 25.98 -0.25 40.80
N GLY A 371 25.52 -1.50 40.94
CA GLY A 371 24.30 -1.81 41.70
C GLY A 371 23.05 -1.07 41.17
N ALA A 372 23.18 -0.43 40.01
CA ALA A 372 22.25 0.51 39.45
C ALA A 372 21.87 0.00 38.06
N THR A 373 20.57 -0.23 37.86
CA THR A 373 19.93 0.07 36.59
C THR A 373 20.50 1.41 36.11
N SER A 374 21.23 1.36 34.99
CA SER A 374 21.85 2.48 34.30
C SER A 374 21.14 3.84 34.51
N ASP A 375 21.91 4.92 34.63
CA ASP A 375 21.49 6.33 34.79
C ASP A 375 20.35 6.78 33.84
N ILE A 376 20.10 6.02 32.77
CA ILE A 376 18.93 6.11 31.87
C ILE A 376 17.60 6.17 32.64
N GLY A 377 17.35 5.30 33.63
CA GLY A 377 16.07 5.30 34.35
C GLY A 377 15.81 6.61 35.13
N THR A 378 16.88 7.22 35.63
CA THR A 378 16.86 8.52 36.33
C THR A 378 16.70 9.68 35.36
N LEU A 379 17.25 9.59 34.13
CA LEU A 379 17.10 10.59 33.08
C LEU A 379 15.64 10.73 32.60
N TYR A 380 14.89 9.62 32.58
CA TYR A 380 13.52 9.57 32.04
C TYR A 380 12.41 9.52 33.10
N ASP A 381 12.75 9.54 34.40
CA ASP A 381 11.80 9.45 35.54
C ASP A 381 10.76 8.32 35.38
N LEU A 382 11.18 7.17 34.86
CA LEU A 382 10.30 6.04 34.49
C LEU A 382 9.85 5.19 35.70
N SER A 383 9.72 5.81 36.86
CA SER A 383 9.39 5.17 38.14
C SER A 383 8.16 4.23 38.03
N GLY A 384 8.39 2.92 37.99
CA GLY A 384 7.34 1.88 37.92
C GLY A 384 7.15 1.19 36.57
N ILE A 385 7.84 1.61 35.50
CA ILE A 385 7.80 0.96 34.19
C ILE A 385 8.92 -0.09 34.09
N LEU A 386 8.56 -1.35 33.86
CA LEU A 386 9.53 -2.46 33.75
C LEU A 386 10.18 -2.46 32.35
N PRO A 387 11.51 -2.70 32.26
CA PRO A 387 12.17 -2.82 30.97
C PRO A 387 11.81 -4.14 30.28
N ASP A 388 11.54 -4.10 28.98
CA ASP A 388 11.19 -5.27 28.18
C ASP A 388 12.34 -5.76 27.28
N GLN A 389 12.24 -7.02 26.85
CA GLN A 389 13.20 -7.63 25.93
C GLN A 389 12.50 -8.62 25.00
N ASN A 390 12.84 -8.61 23.71
CA ASN A 390 12.32 -9.55 22.72
C ASN A 390 13.46 -10.09 21.83
N MET A 391 13.55 -11.40 21.68
CA MET A 391 14.40 -12.07 20.71
C MET A 391 13.54 -12.77 19.67
N VAL A 392 13.75 -12.45 18.39
CA VAL A 392 12.98 -13.03 17.29
C VAL A 392 13.91 -13.72 16.30
N PHE A 393 13.60 -14.96 15.99
CA PHE A 393 14.25 -15.77 14.96
C PHE A 393 13.26 -16.08 13.85
N GLY A 394 13.73 -15.98 12.61
CA GLY A 394 12.95 -16.31 11.42
C GLY A 394 13.67 -17.26 10.49
N LEU A 395 12.93 -18.16 9.88
CA LEU A 395 13.36 -19.04 8.82
C LEU A 395 12.28 -19.03 7.73
N SER A 396 12.66 -18.73 6.50
CA SER A 396 11.76 -18.84 5.36
C SER A 396 12.44 -19.52 4.19
N THR A 397 11.68 -20.30 3.45
CA THR A 397 12.14 -20.93 2.21
C THR A 397 11.00 -20.96 1.24
N GLY A 398 11.30 -20.83 -0.04
CA GLY A 398 10.26 -20.86 -1.04
C GLY A 398 10.80 -21.25 -2.40
N HIS A 399 9.87 -21.59 -3.28
CA HIS A 399 10.11 -21.86 -4.67
C HIS A 399 9.17 -21.04 -5.53
N ALA A 400 9.67 -20.31 -6.53
CA ALA A 400 8.87 -19.53 -7.46
C ALA A 400 9.25 -19.83 -8.92
N ASN A 401 8.26 -20.09 -9.76
CA ASN A 401 8.42 -20.19 -11.21
C ASN A 401 7.22 -19.57 -11.93
N LYS A 402 7.20 -19.65 -13.28
CA LYS A 402 6.11 -19.10 -14.11
C LYS A 402 4.73 -19.75 -13.85
N TYR A 403 4.69 -20.94 -13.25
CA TYR A 403 3.47 -21.73 -13.04
C TYR A 403 2.94 -21.59 -11.63
N PHE A 404 3.82 -21.64 -10.62
CA PHE A 404 3.44 -21.56 -9.22
C PHE A 404 4.54 -20.91 -8.37
N SER A 405 4.15 -20.38 -7.22
CA SER A 405 5.06 -20.07 -6.10
C SER A 405 4.58 -20.77 -4.84
N VAL A 406 5.51 -21.22 -3.99
CA VAL A 406 5.24 -21.75 -2.66
C VAL A 406 6.25 -21.12 -1.72
N ASP A 407 5.78 -20.50 -0.66
CA ASP A 407 6.59 -19.84 0.35
C ASP A 407 6.22 -20.42 1.72
N ALA A 408 7.20 -20.99 2.40
CA ALA A 408 7.07 -21.52 3.75
C ALA A 408 7.85 -20.62 4.72
N SER A 409 7.25 -20.33 5.86
CA SER A 409 7.82 -19.49 6.91
C SER A 409 7.67 -20.17 8.25
N PHE A 410 8.69 -20.05 9.07
CA PHE A 410 8.73 -20.38 10.48
C PHE A 410 9.33 -19.19 11.22
N SER A 411 8.83 -18.91 12.40
CA SER A 411 9.39 -17.92 13.29
C SER A 411 9.17 -18.30 14.74
N LEU A 412 10.09 -17.82 15.56
CA LEU A 412 10.16 -18.04 16.99
C LEU A 412 10.40 -16.69 17.65
N SER A 413 9.62 -16.34 18.65
CA SER A 413 9.84 -15.19 19.52
C SER A 413 10.00 -15.65 20.97
N LEU A 414 10.96 -15.07 21.67
CA LEU A 414 11.11 -15.14 23.11
C LEU A 414 10.95 -13.73 23.65
N TYR A 415 9.82 -13.47 24.28
CA TYR A 415 9.49 -12.16 24.82
C TYR A 415 9.53 -12.19 26.35
N ASN A 416 10.01 -11.11 26.97
CA ASN A 416 10.06 -10.98 28.41
C ASN A 416 9.68 -9.55 28.83
N GLU A 417 8.57 -9.45 29.57
CA GLU A 417 7.99 -8.19 30.06
C GLU A 417 8.76 -7.57 31.23
N ASN A 418 9.66 -8.33 31.88
CA ASN A 418 10.51 -7.82 32.96
C ASN A 418 11.95 -8.30 32.81
N ALA A 419 12.76 -7.52 32.12
CA ALA A 419 14.17 -7.78 31.91
C ALA A 419 15.08 -7.28 33.05
N GLY A 420 14.52 -6.64 34.10
CA GLY A 420 15.24 -5.94 35.18
C GLY A 420 16.25 -6.75 36.01
N THR A 421 16.31 -8.07 35.82
CA THR A 421 17.25 -8.96 36.49
C THR A 421 18.22 -9.57 35.47
N ILE A 422 19.53 -9.38 35.66
CA ILE A 422 20.58 -9.82 34.72
C ILE A 422 21.28 -11.06 35.30
N VAL A 423 21.57 -12.06 34.46
CA VAL A 423 22.20 -13.34 34.86
C VAL A 423 23.67 -13.40 34.52
N ASP A 424 24.44 -14.03 35.41
CA ASP A 424 25.76 -14.55 35.07
C ASP A 424 25.61 -15.85 34.28
N VAL A 425 25.97 -15.86 33.00
CA VAL A 425 25.87 -17.04 32.12
C VAL A 425 26.59 -18.27 32.73
N ASN A 426 27.65 -18.05 33.51
CA ASN A 426 28.37 -19.13 34.20
C ASN A 426 27.58 -19.69 35.39
N GLN A 427 26.89 -18.82 36.14
CA GLN A 427 26.03 -19.24 37.25
C GLN A 427 24.81 -20.00 36.71
N LEU A 428 24.22 -19.54 35.61
CA LEU A 428 23.11 -20.22 34.94
C LEU A 428 23.47 -21.64 34.48
N ALA A 429 24.59 -21.81 33.78
CA ALA A 429 25.02 -23.11 33.32
C ALA A 429 25.24 -24.07 34.49
N THR A 430 25.80 -23.56 35.58
CA THR A 430 26.00 -24.30 36.83
C THR A 430 24.66 -24.64 37.50
N ASP A 431 23.69 -23.74 37.51
CA ASP A 431 22.38 -23.94 38.14
C ASP A 431 21.50 -24.94 37.36
N LEU A 432 21.53 -24.89 36.02
CA LEU A 432 20.85 -25.87 35.16
C LEU A 432 21.46 -27.27 35.31
N GLU A 433 22.78 -27.37 35.37
CA GLU A 433 23.48 -28.65 35.63
C GLU A 433 23.12 -29.19 37.02
N ASN A 434 23.10 -28.33 38.05
CA ASN A 434 22.74 -28.71 39.41
C ASN A 434 21.26 -29.14 39.56
N GLN A 435 20.37 -28.67 38.68
CA GLN A 435 18.96 -29.07 38.62
C GLN A 435 18.71 -30.30 37.73
N GLY A 436 19.76 -30.96 37.22
CA GLY A 436 19.66 -32.17 36.39
C GLY A 436 19.47 -31.90 34.89
N GLY A 437 19.71 -30.66 34.44
CA GLY A 437 19.80 -30.29 33.03
C GLY A 437 21.10 -30.76 32.35
N PRO A 438 21.23 -30.55 31.03
CA PRO A 438 22.44 -30.91 30.29
C PRO A 438 23.66 -30.06 30.71
N ASP A 439 24.87 -30.62 30.66
CA ASP A 439 26.12 -29.86 30.84
C ASP A 439 26.27 -28.84 29.70
N LEU A 440 26.17 -27.56 30.05
CA LEU A 440 26.27 -26.44 29.14
C LEU A 440 27.66 -25.77 29.15
N GLY A 441 28.61 -26.22 29.97
CA GLY A 441 29.91 -25.56 30.17
C GLY A 441 30.74 -25.44 28.90
N THR A 442 30.66 -26.44 28.01
CA THR A 442 31.33 -26.38 26.69
C THR A 442 30.71 -25.31 25.78
N TYR A 443 29.40 -25.08 25.87
CA TYR A 443 28.68 -24.09 25.07
C TYR A 443 28.88 -22.67 25.60
N VAL A 444 28.99 -22.50 26.92
CA VAL A 444 29.42 -21.22 27.54
C VAL A 444 30.80 -20.81 27.04
N GLY A 445 31.75 -21.75 26.96
CA GLY A 445 33.07 -21.48 26.36
C GLY A 445 33.04 -21.16 24.85
N TYR A 446 31.95 -21.47 24.13
CA TYR A 446 31.72 -20.99 22.77
C TYR A 446 31.14 -19.57 22.76
N LEU A 447 30.29 -19.20 23.72
CA LEU A 447 29.81 -17.83 23.89
C LEU A 447 30.97 -16.87 24.12
N ASP A 448 31.94 -17.20 24.98
CA ASP A 448 33.14 -16.38 25.19
C ASP A 448 33.95 -16.15 23.90
N LYS A 449 34.07 -17.19 23.06
CA LYS A 449 34.74 -17.09 21.75
C LYS A 449 33.92 -16.27 20.75
N ILE A 450 32.60 -16.41 20.78
CA ILE A 450 31.67 -15.65 19.93
C ILE A 450 31.69 -14.18 20.35
N HIS A 451 31.68 -13.86 21.64
CA HIS A 451 31.78 -12.49 22.17
C HIS A 451 33.12 -11.84 21.84
N ALA A 452 34.22 -12.60 21.91
CA ALA A 452 35.54 -12.12 21.47
C ALA A 452 35.59 -11.77 19.96
N VAL A 453 34.74 -12.39 19.13
CA VAL A 453 34.65 -12.14 17.69
C VAL A 453 33.56 -11.11 17.35
N PHE A 454 32.46 -11.11 18.10
CA PHE A 454 31.30 -10.23 17.98
C PHE A 454 31.01 -9.56 19.33
N PRO A 455 31.77 -8.51 19.69
CA PRO A 455 31.63 -7.82 20.98
C PRO A 455 30.23 -7.25 21.22
N ILE A 456 29.44 -7.04 20.16
CA ILE A 456 28.04 -6.59 20.24
C ILE A 456 27.17 -7.50 21.10
N LEU A 457 27.45 -8.80 21.16
CA LEU A 457 26.66 -9.76 21.94
C LEU A 457 26.89 -9.61 23.46
N ASP A 458 27.97 -8.97 23.89
CA ASP A 458 28.19 -8.60 25.30
C ASP A 458 27.30 -7.42 25.76
N TYR A 459 26.68 -6.68 24.82
CA TYR A 459 25.82 -5.52 25.10
C TYR A 459 24.31 -5.85 25.06
N PHE A 460 23.94 -7.03 24.55
CA PHE A 460 22.57 -7.55 24.52
C PHE A 460 22.50 -8.83 25.37
N LEU A 461 22.71 -8.69 26.67
CA LEU A 461 22.68 -9.83 27.58
C LEU A 461 21.26 -10.39 27.68
N PRO A 462 21.05 -11.71 27.57
CA PRO A 462 19.76 -12.30 27.87
C PRO A 462 19.45 -12.11 29.36
N SER A 463 18.30 -11.52 29.68
CA SER A 463 17.87 -11.32 31.06
C SER A 463 17.55 -12.65 31.76
N ASN A 464 17.42 -12.61 33.09
CA ASN A 464 16.88 -13.72 33.89
C ASN A 464 15.53 -14.17 33.36
N GLY A 465 14.69 -13.24 32.90
CA GLY A 465 13.37 -13.53 32.33
C GLY A 465 13.41 -14.25 30.98
N LEU A 466 14.32 -13.87 30.05
CA LEU A 466 14.49 -14.63 28.80
C LEU A 466 15.08 -16.03 29.05
N VAL A 467 16.00 -16.14 30.00
CA VAL A 467 16.66 -17.40 30.36
C VAL A 467 15.74 -18.33 31.16
N SER A 468 15.01 -17.82 32.16
CA SER A 468 13.94 -18.56 32.83
C SER A 468 12.83 -18.91 31.84
N GLY A 469 12.61 -18.06 30.84
CA GLY A 469 11.69 -18.28 29.72
C GLY A 469 12.09 -19.37 28.74
N ILE A 470 13.36 -19.78 28.70
CA ILE A 470 13.73 -21.02 28.00
C ILE A 470 13.05 -22.23 28.68
N VAL A 471 12.80 -22.14 29.99
CA VAL A 471 12.15 -23.18 30.80
C VAL A 471 10.65 -22.94 30.96
N ASP A 472 10.19 -21.68 30.91
CA ASP A 472 8.78 -21.30 31.02
C ASP A 472 8.07 -21.34 29.65
N LYS A 473 7.02 -22.16 29.56
CA LYS A 473 6.21 -22.33 28.35
C LYS A 473 5.55 -21.02 27.90
N ASP A 474 5.24 -20.12 28.84
CA ASP A 474 4.42 -18.93 28.56
C ASP A 474 5.23 -17.81 27.86
N LEU A 475 6.54 -18.01 27.65
CA LEU A 475 7.45 -17.05 27.01
C LEU A 475 7.88 -17.47 25.59
N TRP A 476 7.59 -18.71 25.18
CA TRP A 476 7.78 -19.17 23.79
C TRP A 476 6.58 -18.79 22.96
N GLY A 477 6.80 -18.02 21.90
CA GLY A 477 5.81 -17.85 20.85
C GLY A 477 6.33 -18.38 19.53
N ILE A 478 5.54 -19.20 18.85
CA ILE A 478 5.90 -19.76 17.55
C ILE A 478 4.86 -19.34 16.50
N SER A 479 5.31 -19.06 15.29
CA SER A 479 4.44 -18.94 14.13
C SER A 479 5.01 -19.75 12.97
N TYR A 480 4.17 -20.49 12.27
CA TYR A 480 4.57 -21.13 11.03
C TYR A 480 3.43 -21.08 10.02
N GLY A 481 3.80 -21.13 8.74
CA GLY A 481 2.82 -21.12 7.67
C GLY A 481 3.42 -21.44 6.31
N VAL A 482 2.53 -21.79 5.40
CA VAL A 482 2.84 -22.03 3.98
C VAL A 482 1.81 -21.31 3.14
N GLU A 483 2.28 -20.57 2.13
CA GLU A 483 1.47 -19.89 1.14
C GLU A 483 1.82 -20.45 -0.24
N ALA A 484 0.82 -20.82 -1.04
CA ALA A 484 1.00 -21.31 -2.39
C ALA A 484 0.17 -20.48 -3.37
N LYS A 485 0.75 -20.10 -4.51
CA LYS A 485 0.10 -19.33 -5.56
C LYS A 485 0.24 -20.03 -6.89
N VAL A 486 -0.82 -20.08 -7.67
CA VAL A 486 -0.81 -20.52 -9.07
C VAL A 486 -1.34 -19.37 -9.92
N PRO A 487 -0.48 -18.39 -10.31
CA PRO A 487 -0.93 -17.13 -10.91
C PRO A 487 -1.79 -17.30 -12.16
N LYS A 488 -1.49 -18.30 -13.00
CA LYS A 488 -2.27 -18.59 -14.21
C LYS A 488 -3.71 -19.04 -13.92
N LEU A 489 -3.90 -19.76 -12.82
CA LEU A 489 -5.21 -20.21 -12.36
C LEU A 489 -5.81 -19.24 -11.32
N GLY A 490 -5.09 -18.16 -10.97
CA GLY A 490 -5.49 -17.20 -9.95
C GLY A 490 -5.79 -17.83 -8.60
N ILE A 491 -5.20 -19.00 -8.33
CA ILE A 491 -5.38 -19.72 -7.07
C ILE A 491 -4.35 -19.19 -6.07
N GLN A 492 -4.80 -18.87 -4.86
CA GLN A 492 -3.95 -18.63 -3.70
C GLN A 492 -4.44 -19.54 -2.58
N ALA A 493 -3.55 -20.31 -1.97
CA ALA A 493 -3.84 -21.15 -0.83
C ALA A 493 -2.87 -20.82 0.31
N TRP A 494 -3.35 -20.94 1.54
CA TRP A 494 -2.53 -20.67 2.72
C TRP A 494 -2.88 -21.60 3.87
N ILE A 495 -1.90 -21.82 4.74
CA ILE A 495 -2.04 -22.37 6.08
C ILE A 495 -1.12 -21.56 6.98
N ARG A 496 -1.58 -21.17 8.17
CA ARG A 496 -0.80 -20.45 9.16
C ARG A 496 -1.30 -20.77 10.56
N LYS A 497 -0.38 -21.01 11.49
CA LYS A 497 -0.65 -21.21 12.92
C LYS A 497 0.28 -20.29 13.71
N THR A 498 -0.24 -19.53 14.67
CA THR A 498 0.52 -18.57 15.48
C THR A 498 0.08 -18.65 16.94
N ASP A 499 1.00 -18.90 17.87
CA ASP A 499 0.72 -18.94 19.31
C ASP A 499 0.26 -17.58 19.87
N ALA A 500 -0.45 -17.59 21.00
CA ALA A 500 -0.90 -16.39 21.70
C ALA A 500 0.25 -15.50 22.20
N THR A 501 1.34 -16.13 22.61
CA THR A 501 2.56 -15.54 23.16
C THR A 501 3.50 -14.98 22.09
N TYR A 502 3.22 -15.21 20.80
CA TYR A 502 4.08 -14.77 19.70
C TYR A 502 4.12 -13.25 19.58
N LYS A 503 5.33 -12.67 19.58
CA LYS A 503 5.57 -11.23 19.41
C LYS A 503 6.51 -10.96 18.24
N SER A 504 5.98 -10.43 17.14
CA SER A 504 6.77 -9.91 16.03
C SER A 504 7.19 -8.45 16.22
N LEU A 505 8.15 -8.00 15.41
CA LEU A 505 8.70 -6.64 15.42
C LEU A 505 8.24 -5.89 14.16
N GLY A 506 7.27 -4.99 14.30
CA GLY A 506 6.70 -4.23 13.17
C GLY A 506 5.75 -5.04 12.25
N SER A 507 5.56 -6.33 12.51
CA SER A 507 4.55 -7.14 11.80
C SER A 507 3.23 -7.20 12.58
N SER A 508 2.12 -7.09 11.85
CA SER A 508 0.75 -7.21 12.37
C SER A 508 0.23 -8.63 12.15
N LEU A 509 0.88 -9.63 12.76
CA LEU A 509 0.39 -11.00 12.72
C LEU A 509 -0.70 -11.18 13.77
N ALA A 510 -1.82 -11.80 13.38
CA ALA A 510 -2.78 -12.30 14.34
C ALA A 510 -2.14 -13.43 15.16
N THR A 511 -2.24 -13.31 16.49
CA THR A 511 -1.76 -14.27 17.48
C THR A 511 -2.91 -15.11 17.99
N ASP A 512 -2.60 -16.27 18.55
CA ASP A 512 -3.59 -17.25 19.03
C ASP A 512 -4.57 -17.70 17.94
N GLU A 513 -4.07 -17.89 16.72
CA GLU A 513 -4.91 -18.11 15.55
C GLU A 513 -4.31 -19.19 14.62
N PHE A 514 -5.17 -20.11 14.20
CA PHE A 514 -4.92 -21.07 13.13
C PHE A 514 -5.85 -20.81 11.96
N THR A 515 -5.27 -20.51 10.80
CA THR A 515 -6.01 -20.30 9.56
C THR A 515 -5.54 -21.22 8.46
N PHE A 516 -6.46 -21.68 7.63
CA PHE A 516 -6.12 -22.22 6.33
C PHE A 516 -7.23 -21.94 5.32
N GLY A 517 -6.88 -21.87 4.05
CA GLY A 517 -7.87 -21.55 3.04
C GLY A 517 -7.31 -21.57 1.63
N SER A 518 -8.21 -21.35 0.70
CA SER A 518 -7.85 -21.09 -0.69
C SER A 518 -8.84 -20.13 -1.31
N THR A 519 -8.35 -19.24 -2.16
CA THR A 519 -9.15 -18.40 -3.03
C THR A 519 -8.77 -18.68 -4.48
N VAL A 520 -9.73 -18.45 -5.37
CA VAL A 520 -9.56 -18.51 -6.82
C VAL A 520 -10.20 -17.28 -7.43
N GLU A 521 -9.41 -16.51 -8.18
CA GLU A 521 -9.89 -15.39 -8.98
C GLU A 521 -9.57 -15.64 -10.46
N GLN A 522 -10.60 -15.71 -11.29
CA GLN A 522 -10.45 -16.03 -12.71
C GLN A 522 -11.31 -15.13 -13.58
N ARG A 523 -10.82 -14.85 -14.78
CA ARG A 523 -11.59 -14.17 -15.82
C ARG A 523 -11.82 -15.12 -16.98
N TYR A 524 -13.08 -15.36 -17.31
CA TYR A 524 -13.47 -16.09 -18.52
C TYR A 524 -14.21 -15.13 -19.45
N GLY A 525 -13.51 -14.71 -20.52
CA GLY A 525 -13.96 -13.57 -21.32
C GLY A 525 -13.96 -12.29 -20.47
N ASP A 526 -15.07 -11.57 -20.50
CA ASP A 526 -15.24 -10.33 -19.71
C ASP A 526 -15.92 -10.55 -18.35
N PHE A 527 -16.24 -11.80 -17.99
CA PHE A 527 -16.79 -12.14 -16.68
C PHE A 527 -15.66 -12.36 -15.67
N SER A 528 -15.85 -11.87 -14.45
CA SER A 528 -14.93 -12.12 -13.33
C SER A 528 -15.57 -13.07 -12.34
N PHE A 529 -14.92 -14.18 -12.06
CA PHE A 529 -15.34 -15.18 -11.09
C PHE A 529 -14.39 -15.17 -9.90
N ARG A 530 -14.95 -15.22 -8.71
CA ARG A 530 -14.22 -15.37 -7.46
C ARG A 530 -14.81 -16.53 -6.67
N GLY A 531 -13.97 -17.29 -6.01
CA GLY A 531 -14.40 -18.35 -5.12
C GLY A 531 -13.38 -18.54 -4.02
N GLY A 532 -13.79 -19.07 -2.89
CA GLY A 532 -12.86 -19.36 -1.83
C GLY A 532 -13.46 -20.14 -0.69
N TYR A 533 -12.56 -20.69 0.11
CA TYR A 533 -12.83 -21.29 1.39
C TYR A 533 -11.79 -20.78 2.37
N SER A 534 -12.21 -20.37 3.56
CA SER A 534 -11.32 -20.08 4.68
C SER A 534 -11.83 -20.77 5.93
N PHE A 535 -10.89 -21.28 6.71
CA PHE A 535 -11.05 -21.74 8.06
C PHE A 535 -10.25 -20.83 8.96
N LYS A 536 -10.84 -20.43 10.08
CA LYS A 536 -10.18 -19.71 11.16
C LYS A 536 -10.55 -20.36 12.49
N MET A 537 -9.56 -20.54 13.34
CA MET A 537 -9.72 -21.08 14.69
C MET A 537 -8.86 -20.27 15.65
N ASP A 538 -9.48 -19.74 16.70
CA ASP A 538 -8.77 -19.02 17.77
C ASP A 538 -8.51 -19.95 18.97
N ASN A 539 -7.79 -19.50 20.00
CA ASN A 539 -7.49 -20.29 21.21
C ASN A 539 -6.87 -21.64 20.85
N ILE A 540 -5.70 -21.57 20.20
CA ILE A 540 -5.04 -22.74 19.65
C ILE A 540 -4.15 -23.39 20.71
N ALA A 541 -4.00 -24.71 20.63
CA ALA A 541 -3.05 -25.41 21.48
C ALA A 541 -1.61 -24.99 21.14
N ASP A 542 -0.82 -24.74 22.19
CA ASP A 542 0.60 -24.37 22.13
C ASP A 542 1.38 -25.20 21.11
N ILE A 543 2.02 -24.54 20.14
CA ILE A 543 2.72 -25.18 19.03
C ILE A 543 3.95 -25.96 19.51
N LEU A 544 4.71 -25.43 20.48
CA LEU A 544 5.98 -26.02 20.91
C LEU A 544 5.75 -27.44 21.43
N PHE A 545 4.80 -27.62 22.35
CA PHE A 545 4.55 -28.90 22.99
C PHE A 545 3.64 -29.82 22.17
N ASN A 546 2.62 -29.29 21.51
CA ASN A 546 1.63 -30.11 20.80
C ASN A 546 2.04 -30.49 19.38
N ASP A 547 2.82 -29.65 18.69
CA ASP A 547 3.20 -29.91 17.30
C ASP A 547 4.69 -30.31 17.19
N ILE A 548 5.61 -29.56 17.79
CA ILE A 548 7.06 -29.74 17.58
C ILE A 548 7.64 -30.83 18.47
N ILE A 549 7.51 -30.71 19.80
CA ILE A 549 8.06 -31.69 20.74
C ILE A 549 7.37 -33.04 20.56
N ALA A 550 6.05 -33.06 20.35
CA ALA A 550 5.31 -34.29 20.07
C ALA A 550 5.86 -35.07 18.86
N LEU A 551 6.38 -34.38 17.84
CA LEU A 551 6.97 -35.00 16.65
C LEU A 551 8.33 -35.67 16.94
N VAL A 552 9.10 -35.13 17.89
CA VAL A 552 10.48 -35.56 18.19
C VAL A 552 10.53 -36.51 19.39
N LYS A 553 9.70 -36.26 20.41
CA LYS A 553 9.56 -37.04 21.65
C LYS A 553 8.09 -37.10 22.08
N PRO A 554 7.32 -38.06 21.54
CA PRO A 554 5.89 -38.19 21.82
C PRO A 554 5.56 -38.31 23.32
N ASP A 555 6.46 -38.90 24.12
CA ASP A 555 6.28 -39.10 25.56
C ASP A 555 6.28 -37.79 26.38
N LEU A 556 6.72 -36.67 25.79
CA LEU A 556 6.72 -35.33 26.40
C LEU A 556 5.54 -34.47 25.95
N ALA A 557 4.69 -34.97 25.05
CA ALA A 557 3.48 -34.27 24.65
C ALA A 557 2.53 -34.14 25.86
N PRO A 558 1.91 -32.98 26.09
CA PRO A 558 1.02 -32.77 27.22
C PRO A 558 -0.17 -33.73 27.14
N THR A 559 -0.42 -34.45 28.23
CA THR A 559 -1.54 -35.41 28.36
C THR A 559 -2.74 -34.82 29.12
N SER A 560 -2.71 -33.52 29.44
CA SER A 560 -3.79 -32.86 30.17
C SER A 560 -5.03 -32.79 29.29
N THR A 561 -6.17 -33.21 29.83
CA THR A 561 -7.47 -33.04 29.19
C THR A 561 -7.75 -31.55 28.98
N PRO A 562 -8.19 -31.11 27.79
CA PRO A 562 -8.63 -29.74 27.56
C PRO A 562 -9.69 -29.31 28.60
N THR A 563 -9.60 -28.06 29.05
CA THR A 563 -10.55 -27.39 29.93
C THR A 563 -11.53 -26.52 29.13
N ALA A 564 -12.59 -26.02 29.77
CA ALA A 564 -13.57 -25.14 29.12
C ALA A 564 -12.95 -23.80 28.63
N ALA A 565 -11.83 -23.39 29.20
CA ALA A 565 -11.08 -22.22 28.74
C ALA A 565 -10.25 -22.50 27.46
N ASP A 566 -10.11 -23.77 27.04
CA ASP A 566 -9.41 -24.19 25.82
C ASP A 566 -10.38 -24.34 24.62
N ILE A 567 -11.62 -23.86 24.76
CA ILE A 567 -12.63 -23.97 23.72
C ILE A 567 -12.37 -22.91 22.64
N SER A 568 -12.05 -23.38 21.43
CA SER A 568 -11.76 -22.54 20.26
C SER A 568 -13.02 -21.99 19.59
N ASN A 569 -12.98 -20.71 19.20
CA ASN A 569 -13.90 -20.17 18.22
C ASN A 569 -13.52 -20.71 16.84
N ILE A 570 -14.46 -21.29 16.10
CA ILE A 570 -14.20 -21.87 14.77
C ILE A 570 -15.12 -21.22 13.74
N VAL A 571 -14.52 -20.65 12.70
CA VAL A 571 -15.25 -20.03 11.58
C VAL A 571 -14.85 -20.70 10.28
N HIS A 572 -15.81 -21.33 9.61
CA HIS A 572 -15.68 -21.78 8.23
C HIS A 572 -16.43 -20.81 7.32
N THR A 573 -15.77 -20.31 6.28
CA THR A 573 -16.39 -19.39 5.32
C THR A 573 -16.17 -19.91 3.91
N VAL A 574 -17.24 -20.18 3.17
CA VAL A 574 -17.23 -20.47 1.74
C VAL A 574 -17.77 -19.26 1.00
N GLN A 575 -17.08 -18.81 -0.03
CA GLN A 575 -17.49 -17.68 -0.85
C GLN A 575 -17.47 -18.05 -2.32
N ALA A 576 -18.45 -17.55 -3.07
CA ALA A 576 -18.49 -17.62 -4.52
C ALA A 576 -19.15 -16.37 -5.08
N GLY A 577 -18.59 -15.82 -6.15
CA GLY A 577 -19.12 -14.62 -6.78
C GLY A 577 -18.83 -14.55 -8.26
N VAL A 578 -19.69 -13.83 -8.97
CA VAL A 578 -19.57 -13.57 -10.40
C VAL A 578 -19.96 -12.13 -10.71
N ASP A 579 -19.11 -11.44 -11.46
CA ASP A 579 -19.42 -10.14 -12.03
C ASP A 579 -19.52 -10.23 -13.54
N THR A 580 -20.55 -9.57 -14.09
CA THR A 580 -20.75 -9.45 -15.52
C THR A 580 -19.83 -8.37 -16.13
N PRO A 581 -19.54 -8.44 -17.44
CA PRO A 581 -18.98 -7.31 -18.18
C PRO A 581 -19.76 -6.02 -17.95
N GLN A 582 -19.08 -4.88 -18.13
CA GLN A 582 -19.73 -3.59 -18.20
C GLN A 582 -20.53 -3.45 -19.51
N HIS A 583 -21.84 -3.65 -19.44
CA HIS A 583 -22.73 -3.40 -20.57
C HIS A 583 -22.96 -1.90 -20.76
N LYS A 584 -22.84 -1.38 -21.98
CA LYS A 584 -22.95 0.07 -22.29
C LYS A 584 -24.26 0.71 -21.85
N LEU A 585 -25.35 -0.07 -21.79
CA LEU A 585 -26.69 0.42 -21.42
C LEU A 585 -27.19 -0.11 -20.07
N LEU A 586 -26.70 -1.25 -19.59
CA LEU A 586 -27.22 -1.87 -18.36
C LEU A 586 -26.22 -1.77 -17.21
N GLY A 587 -24.96 -1.47 -17.51
CA GLY A 587 -23.89 -1.43 -16.52
C GLY A 587 -23.40 -2.83 -16.13
N THR A 588 -23.05 -3.01 -14.87
CA THR A 588 -22.51 -4.26 -14.32
C THR A 588 -23.46 -4.86 -13.30
N LEU A 589 -23.63 -6.17 -13.35
CA LEU A 589 -24.27 -6.97 -12.32
C LEU A 589 -23.19 -7.80 -11.61
N GLY A 590 -23.23 -7.83 -10.29
CA GLY A 590 -22.39 -8.68 -9.45
C GLY A 590 -23.27 -9.50 -8.54
N PHE A 591 -22.98 -10.79 -8.43
CA PHE A 591 -23.61 -11.68 -7.47
C PHE A 591 -22.54 -12.29 -6.58
N ASP A 592 -22.79 -12.30 -5.29
CA ASP A 592 -21.94 -12.91 -4.28
C ASP A 592 -22.79 -13.80 -3.39
N TYR A 593 -22.22 -14.94 -3.02
CA TYR A 593 -22.78 -15.86 -2.06
C TYR A 593 -21.70 -16.21 -1.05
N THR A 594 -22.04 -16.07 0.22
CA THR A 594 -21.20 -16.45 1.35
C THR A 594 -21.98 -17.42 2.23
N PHE A 595 -21.35 -18.52 2.58
CA PHE A 595 -21.80 -19.41 3.64
C PHE A 595 -20.80 -19.32 4.79
N ALA A 596 -21.27 -19.03 6.00
CA ALA A 596 -20.45 -19.11 7.20
C ALA A 596 -21.02 -20.13 8.19
N TYR A 597 -20.14 -20.92 8.80
CA TYR A 597 -20.43 -21.76 9.95
C TYR A 597 -19.51 -21.33 11.08
N GLU A 598 -20.10 -20.72 12.09
CA GLU A 598 -19.42 -20.11 13.21
C GLU A 598 -19.75 -20.90 14.47
N THR A 599 -18.72 -21.22 15.24
CA THR A 599 -18.82 -21.91 16.52
C THR A 599 -18.18 -21.02 17.57
N THR A 600 -19.00 -20.38 18.38
CA THR A 600 -18.56 -19.32 19.30
C THR A 600 -18.36 -19.89 20.71
N ASN A 601 -17.26 -19.51 21.36
CA ASN A 601 -17.02 -19.89 22.74
C ASN A 601 -17.72 -18.94 23.73
N ALA A 602 -17.78 -19.37 24.99
CA ALA A 602 -18.35 -18.62 26.09
C ALA A 602 -17.79 -17.19 26.25
N GLU A 603 -16.49 -16.97 26.02
CA GLU A 603 -15.86 -15.67 26.23
C GLU A 603 -16.28 -14.64 25.17
N ALA A 604 -16.39 -15.04 23.91
CA ALA A 604 -16.86 -14.16 22.84
C ALA A 604 -18.34 -13.79 23.00
N LEU A 605 -19.19 -14.73 23.45
CA LEU A 605 -20.60 -14.48 23.75
C LEU A 605 -20.81 -13.59 24.98
N ALA A 606 -19.95 -13.75 26.00
CA ALA A 606 -20.05 -13.00 27.25
C ALA A 606 -19.79 -11.49 27.07
N LYS A 607 -19.04 -11.08 26.04
CA LYS A 607 -18.79 -9.65 25.74
C LYS A 607 -20.05 -8.88 25.37
N ASP A 608 -21.04 -9.57 24.81
CA ASP A 608 -22.31 -8.98 24.36
C ASP A 608 -23.45 -9.24 25.36
N ALA A 609 -23.12 -9.75 26.56
CA ALA A 609 -24.11 -10.05 27.58
C ALA A 609 -24.76 -8.76 28.11
N ALA A 610 -26.10 -8.76 28.20
CA ALA A 610 -26.87 -7.62 28.69
C ALA A 610 -26.64 -7.32 30.18
N ASP A 611 -26.12 -8.28 30.96
CA ASP A 611 -25.82 -8.13 32.38
C ASP A 611 -24.75 -9.12 32.87
N ALA A 612 -24.17 -8.84 34.04
CA ALA A 612 -23.08 -9.62 34.65
C ALA A 612 -23.49 -11.04 35.07
N ALA A 613 -24.78 -11.32 35.30
CA ALA A 613 -25.25 -12.66 35.65
C ALA A 613 -25.31 -13.55 34.41
N THR A 614 -25.79 -12.98 33.29
CA THR A 614 -25.76 -13.59 31.96
C THR A 614 -24.30 -13.81 31.51
N GLU A 615 -23.43 -12.80 31.67
CA GLU A 615 -22.00 -12.91 31.40
C GLU A 615 -21.35 -14.07 32.17
N THR A 616 -21.63 -14.17 33.47
CA THR A 616 -21.09 -15.24 34.33
C THR A 616 -21.63 -16.61 33.92
N ALA A 617 -22.93 -16.72 33.64
CA ALA A 617 -23.55 -17.97 33.20
C ALA A 617 -22.93 -18.46 31.88
N ILE A 618 -22.77 -17.57 30.90
CA ILE A 618 -22.13 -17.84 29.62
C ILE A 618 -20.67 -18.27 29.85
N LYS A 619 -19.86 -17.50 30.61
CA LYS A 619 -18.46 -17.84 30.95
C LYS A 619 -18.29 -19.18 31.66
N THR A 620 -19.33 -19.66 32.35
CA THR A 620 -19.35 -20.98 33.01
C THR A 620 -19.90 -22.11 32.14
N SER A 621 -20.41 -21.82 30.94
CA SER A 621 -20.88 -22.83 29.99
C SER A 621 -19.70 -23.65 29.44
N THR A 622 -19.91 -24.96 29.31
CA THR A 622 -18.92 -25.89 28.72
C THR A 622 -19.14 -26.16 27.24
N ASP A 623 -20.18 -25.56 26.66
CA ASP A 623 -20.67 -25.90 25.33
C ASP A 623 -20.54 -24.69 24.39
N ASN A 624 -20.25 -24.97 23.12
CA ASN A 624 -20.12 -23.96 22.08
C ASN A 624 -21.47 -23.59 21.47
N ASP A 625 -21.67 -22.30 21.21
CA ASP A 625 -22.77 -21.85 20.38
C ASP A 625 -22.42 -22.06 18.92
N THR A 626 -23.43 -22.26 18.09
CA THR A 626 -23.22 -22.59 16.69
C THR A 626 -24.21 -21.83 15.84
N THR A 627 -23.69 -21.05 14.90
CA THR A 627 -24.47 -20.25 13.96
C THR A 627 -24.09 -20.60 12.53
N LEU A 628 -25.10 -20.88 11.71
CA LEU A 628 -24.96 -20.97 10.25
C LEU A 628 -25.52 -19.70 9.62
N SER A 629 -24.83 -19.11 8.67
CA SER A 629 -25.36 -18.00 7.87
C SER A 629 -25.19 -18.27 6.37
N HIS A 630 -26.25 -18.00 5.63
CA HIS A 630 -26.29 -18.03 4.17
C HIS A 630 -26.56 -16.63 3.65
N THR A 631 -25.53 -15.92 3.22
CA THR A 631 -25.64 -14.55 2.72
C THR A 631 -25.58 -14.50 1.20
N GLY A 632 -26.61 -13.96 0.57
CA GLY A 632 -26.62 -13.59 -0.85
C GLY A 632 -26.53 -12.07 -1.00
N GLU A 633 -25.63 -11.61 -1.86
CA GLU A 633 -25.51 -10.20 -2.24
C GLU A 633 -25.68 -10.04 -3.75
N LEU A 634 -26.64 -9.22 -4.16
CA LEU A 634 -26.84 -8.82 -5.54
C LEU A 634 -26.51 -7.34 -5.67
N ARG A 635 -25.56 -7.02 -6.55
CA ARG A 635 -25.14 -5.65 -6.85
C ARG A 635 -25.43 -5.32 -8.29
N TRP A 636 -26.04 -4.17 -8.52
CA TRP A 636 -26.19 -3.57 -9.82
C TRP A 636 -25.60 -2.17 -9.80
N ARG A 637 -24.80 -1.85 -10.81
CA ARG A 637 -24.33 -0.49 -11.07
C ARG A 637 -24.60 -0.17 -12.52
N SER A 638 -25.39 0.86 -12.79
CA SER A 638 -25.73 1.26 -14.15
C SER A 638 -24.50 1.72 -14.93
N ALA A 639 -24.63 1.73 -16.26
CA ALA A 639 -23.68 2.48 -17.08
C ALA A 639 -23.77 3.97 -16.75
N ARG A 640 -22.72 4.72 -17.11
CA ARG A 640 -22.74 6.18 -17.04
C ARG A 640 -23.50 6.72 -18.24
N TYR A 641 -24.72 7.22 -18.02
CA TYR A 641 -25.56 7.79 -19.07
C TYR A 641 -25.24 9.26 -19.26
N LYS A 642 -24.94 9.68 -20.50
CA LYS A 642 -24.70 11.08 -20.86
C LYS A 642 -25.82 11.58 -21.76
N ILE A 643 -26.59 12.55 -21.29
CA ILE A 643 -27.68 13.20 -22.04
C ILE A 643 -27.34 14.70 -22.13
N GLY A 644 -26.74 15.09 -23.25
CA GLY A 644 -26.17 16.44 -23.41
C GLY A 644 -25.07 16.72 -22.38
N SER A 645 -25.29 17.75 -21.55
CA SER A 645 -24.39 18.15 -20.46
C SER A 645 -24.67 17.45 -19.13
N VAL A 646 -25.73 16.62 -19.06
CA VAL A 646 -26.08 15.84 -17.87
C VAL A 646 -25.42 14.46 -17.95
N THR A 647 -24.76 14.05 -16.88
CA THR A 647 -24.21 12.70 -16.72
C THR A 647 -24.80 12.06 -15.47
N THR A 648 -25.43 10.90 -15.58
CA THR A 648 -26.04 10.20 -14.45
C THR A 648 -25.63 8.73 -14.36
N ASN A 649 -25.64 8.19 -13.16
CA ASN A 649 -25.50 6.75 -12.89
C ASN A 649 -26.34 6.39 -11.67
N PHE A 650 -26.67 5.11 -11.58
CA PHE A 650 -27.47 4.52 -10.51
C PHE A 650 -26.80 3.25 -10.00
N GLY A 651 -27.07 2.91 -8.76
CA GLY A 651 -26.66 1.66 -8.14
C GLY A 651 -27.81 1.11 -7.30
N ALA A 652 -27.91 -0.21 -7.26
CA ALA A 652 -28.76 -0.93 -6.34
C ALA A 652 -27.96 -2.09 -5.75
N LYS A 653 -28.18 -2.40 -4.48
CA LYS A 653 -27.59 -3.53 -3.80
C LYS A 653 -28.64 -4.17 -2.92
N THR A 654 -28.73 -5.49 -2.91
CA THR A 654 -29.38 -6.23 -1.82
C THR A 654 -28.35 -7.13 -1.15
N LYS A 655 -28.45 -7.31 0.15
CA LYS A 655 -27.62 -8.20 0.94
C LYS A 655 -28.51 -8.86 1.98
N ASP A 656 -28.83 -10.11 1.74
CA ASP A 656 -29.80 -10.88 2.51
C ASP A 656 -29.10 -12.10 3.10
N SER A 657 -29.24 -12.32 4.40
CA SER A 657 -28.65 -13.42 5.15
C SER A 657 -29.74 -14.26 5.81
N TYR A 658 -29.74 -15.57 5.58
CA TYR A 658 -30.53 -16.51 6.37
C TYR A 658 -29.65 -17.11 7.46
N VAL A 659 -30.00 -16.83 8.72
CA VAL A 659 -29.23 -17.23 9.89
C VAL A 659 -29.96 -18.34 10.64
N THR A 660 -29.24 -19.38 11.03
CA THR A 660 -29.72 -20.48 11.87
C THR A 660 -28.84 -20.58 13.11
N LYS A 661 -29.42 -20.34 14.28
CA LYS A 661 -28.77 -20.59 15.57
C LYS A 661 -29.02 -22.05 15.94
N HIS A 662 -28.03 -22.89 15.71
CA HIS A 662 -28.10 -24.31 16.05
C HIS A 662 -28.03 -24.54 17.56
N THR A 663 -27.10 -23.84 18.21
CA THR A 663 -26.85 -23.92 19.65
C THR A 663 -26.72 -22.51 20.19
N VAL A 664 -27.42 -22.22 21.29
CA VAL A 664 -27.35 -20.96 22.05
C VAL A 664 -27.19 -21.29 23.53
N ASP A 665 -26.23 -20.66 24.20
CA ASP A 665 -25.81 -20.97 25.57
C ASP A 665 -25.64 -22.48 25.81
N GLY A 666 -25.03 -23.19 24.84
CA GLY A 666 -24.82 -24.62 24.93
C GLY A 666 -26.05 -25.53 24.71
N THR A 667 -27.22 -24.93 24.50
CA THR A 667 -28.47 -25.68 24.30
C THR A 667 -28.90 -25.62 22.83
N ALA A 668 -29.38 -26.74 22.29
CA ALA A 668 -29.96 -26.75 20.95
C ALA A 668 -31.16 -25.78 20.87
N ASP A 669 -31.02 -24.73 20.06
CA ASP A 669 -32.02 -23.67 19.92
C ASP A 669 -32.83 -23.85 18.62
N GLY A 670 -32.12 -24.08 17.51
CA GLY A 670 -32.72 -24.30 16.18
C GLY A 670 -33.49 -23.10 15.65
N THR A 671 -33.35 -21.91 16.25
CA THR A 671 -34.03 -20.71 15.78
C THR A 671 -33.44 -20.24 14.46
N THR A 672 -34.29 -19.63 13.64
CA THR A 672 -33.91 -19.15 12.32
C THR A 672 -34.50 -17.77 12.09
N PHE A 673 -33.74 -16.92 11.43
CA PHE A 673 -34.18 -15.59 11.07
C PHE A 673 -33.49 -15.10 9.80
N TRP A 674 -34.04 -14.05 9.22
CA TRP A 674 -33.45 -13.36 8.08
C TRP A 674 -32.92 -12.01 8.51
N GLU A 675 -31.70 -11.68 8.11
CA GLU A 675 -31.21 -10.31 8.05
C GLU A 675 -31.33 -9.85 6.61
N LEU A 676 -32.02 -8.75 6.38
CA LEU A 676 -32.35 -8.28 5.05
C LEU A 676 -31.81 -6.87 4.89
N GLY A 677 -31.32 -6.58 3.70
CA GLY A 677 -30.69 -5.30 3.41
C GLY A 677 -30.88 -4.91 1.97
N TYR A 678 -31.29 -3.67 1.72
CA TYR A 678 -31.19 -3.09 0.37
C TYR A 678 -30.70 -1.67 0.42
N ALA A 679 -29.94 -1.28 -0.60
CA ALA A 679 -29.42 0.05 -0.78
C ALA A 679 -29.60 0.51 -2.22
N LEU A 680 -29.93 1.79 -2.39
CA LEU A 680 -30.05 2.48 -3.67
C LEU A 680 -29.11 3.67 -3.66
N SER A 681 -28.48 3.93 -4.79
CA SER A 681 -27.68 5.13 -4.99
C SER A 681 -27.93 5.71 -6.37
N GLY A 682 -27.85 7.03 -6.47
CA GLY A 682 -27.96 7.74 -7.73
C GLY A 682 -27.09 8.97 -7.71
N SER A 683 -26.40 9.25 -8.82
CA SER A 683 -25.71 10.53 -8.99
C SER A 683 -26.08 11.19 -10.31
N VAL A 684 -26.19 12.51 -10.27
CA VAL A 684 -26.44 13.38 -11.41
C VAL A 684 -25.39 14.49 -11.38
N ASN A 685 -24.65 14.59 -12.46
CA ASN A 685 -23.69 15.66 -12.71
C ASN A 685 -24.23 16.52 -13.84
N PHE A 686 -24.30 17.84 -13.64
CA PHE A 686 -24.67 18.81 -14.66
C PHE A 686 -23.67 19.96 -14.64
N SER A 687 -22.83 20.02 -15.67
CA SER A 687 -21.72 21.00 -15.74
C SER A 687 -20.88 20.94 -14.45
N ARG A 688 -20.90 22.01 -13.64
CA ARG A 688 -20.17 22.11 -12.38
C ARG A 688 -20.92 21.60 -11.14
N TYR A 689 -22.18 21.23 -11.26
CA TYR A 689 -23.01 20.76 -10.15
C TYR A 689 -23.03 19.23 -10.12
N THR A 690 -22.90 18.66 -8.92
CA THR A 690 -22.99 17.22 -8.65
C THR A 690 -24.01 17.02 -7.55
N LEU A 691 -24.99 16.14 -7.75
CA LEU A 691 -25.89 15.68 -6.70
C LEU A 691 -25.80 14.17 -6.65
N SER A 692 -25.53 13.60 -5.48
CA SER A 692 -25.59 12.17 -5.22
C SER A 692 -26.56 11.94 -4.07
N LEU A 693 -27.40 10.92 -4.22
CA LEU A 693 -28.35 10.49 -3.21
C LEU A 693 -28.10 9.01 -2.93
N GLY A 694 -28.17 8.65 -1.66
CA GLY A 694 -28.08 7.28 -1.16
C GLY A 694 -29.29 7.00 -0.28
N PHE A 695 -29.69 5.74 -0.28
CA PHE A 695 -30.67 5.20 0.63
C PHE A 695 -30.22 3.79 0.99
N ASP A 696 -30.33 3.42 2.25
CA ASP A 696 -30.17 2.05 2.70
C ASP A 696 -31.22 1.71 3.75
N GLN A 697 -31.61 0.44 3.76
CA GLN A 697 -32.49 -0.12 4.77
C GLN A 697 -31.95 -1.48 5.15
N THR A 698 -31.87 -1.73 6.45
CA THR A 698 -31.55 -3.04 7.02
C THR A 698 -32.60 -3.42 8.05
N TRP A 699 -32.97 -4.70 8.13
CA TRP A 699 -33.88 -5.19 9.16
C TRP A 699 -33.65 -6.69 9.39
N SER A 700 -34.09 -7.18 10.54
CA SER A 700 -34.05 -8.61 10.84
C SER A 700 -35.45 -9.13 11.19
N THR A 701 -35.69 -10.41 10.94
CA THR A 701 -36.90 -11.11 11.43
C THR A 701 -36.70 -11.71 12.81
N GLU A 702 -35.51 -11.55 13.41
CA GLU A 702 -35.23 -11.95 14.77
C GLU A 702 -36.09 -11.13 15.76
N PRO A 703 -36.65 -11.75 16.82
CA PRO A 703 -37.40 -11.02 17.83
C PRO A 703 -36.59 -9.86 18.42
N SER A 704 -37.24 -8.71 18.60
CA SER A 704 -36.63 -7.51 19.19
C SER A 704 -35.46 -6.90 18.39
N SER A 705 -35.26 -7.29 17.14
CA SER A 705 -34.25 -6.70 16.27
C SER A 705 -34.61 -5.30 15.76
N LEU A 706 -33.58 -4.51 15.46
CA LEU A 706 -33.72 -3.17 14.91
C LEU A 706 -33.91 -3.21 13.38
N THR A 707 -34.81 -2.36 12.89
CA THR A 707 -34.93 -1.94 11.50
C THR A 707 -34.30 -0.56 11.36
N SER A 708 -33.27 -0.44 10.53
CA SER A 708 -32.57 0.81 10.30
C SER A 708 -32.83 1.35 8.89
N PHE A 709 -32.95 2.68 8.78
CA PHE A 709 -33.05 3.41 7.53
C PHE A 709 -31.97 4.48 7.48
N GLY A 710 -31.13 4.48 6.46
CA GLY A 710 -30.14 5.50 6.17
C GLY A 710 -30.52 6.29 4.91
N TYR A 711 -30.35 7.60 4.97
CA TYR A 711 -30.55 8.50 3.83
C TYR A 711 -29.32 9.39 3.69
N ASP A 712 -28.66 9.34 2.54
CA ASP A 712 -27.51 10.17 2.24
C ASP A 712 -27.80 11.16 1.11
N ALA A 713 -27.33 12.38 1.26
CA ALA A 713 -27.31 13.38 0.21
C ALA A 713 -25.96 14.06 0.16
N LYS A 714 -25.37 14.12 -1.04
CA LYS A 714 -24.13 14.84 -1.31
C LYS A 714 -24.33 15.79 -2.47
N PHE A 715 -24.17 17.08 -2.22
CA PHE A 715 -24.21 18.12 -3.24
C PHE A 715 -22.84 18.78 -3.37
N GLY A 716 -22.33 18.87 -4.59
CA GLY A 716 -21.04 19.45 -4.92
C GLY A 716 -21.16 20.53 -5.99
N ILE A 717 -20.41 21.62 -5.84
CA ILE A 717 -20.24 22.65 -6.86
C ILE A 717 -18.75 22.80 -7.12
N LYS A 718 -18.35 22.75 -8.39
CA LYS A 718 -16.98 23.00 -8.84
C LYS A 718 -16.89 24.34 -9.57
N GLU A 719 -15.67 24.81 -9.84
CA GLU A 719 -15.43 25.93 -10.76
C GLU A 719 -16.23 27.21 -10.39
N THR A 720 -16.21 27.60 -9.12
CA THR A 720 -16.78 28.87 -8.62
C THR A 720 -15.68 29.77 -8.06
N PHE A 721 -16.02 30.76 -7.22
CA PHE A 721 -15.00 31.47 -6.44
C PHE A 721 -14.18 30.46 -5.61
N PHE A 722 -14.83 29.48 -4.98
CA PHE A 722 -14.21 28.28 -4.43
C PHE A 722 -14.06 27.21 -5.51
N ASP A 723 -12.96 26.46 -5.48
CA ASP A 723 -12.68 25.43 -6.49
C ASP A 723 -13.60 24.22 -6.30
N THR A 724 -13.88 23.89 -5.03
CA THR A 724 -14.88 22.90 -4.64
C THR A 724 -15.70 23.43 -3.46
N ILE A 725 -17.02 23.26 -3.54
CA ILE A 725 -17.97 23.44 -2.45
C ILE A 725 -18.71 22.12 -2.32
N ASN A 726 -18.70 21.49 -1.14
CA ASN A 726 -19.43 20.26 -0.88
C ASN A 726 -20.35 20.44 0.32
N PHE A 727 -21.55 19.89 0.20
CA PHE A 727 -22.50 19.71 1.28
C PHE A 727 -22.79 18.21 1.34
N THR A 728 -22.68 17.61 2.50
CA THR A 728 -23.21 16.28 2.76
C THR A 728 -24.20 16.34 3.89
N ALA A 729 -25.27 15.58 3.79
CA ALA A 729 -26.22 15.37 4.86
C ALA A 729 -26.56 13.89 4.89
N SER A 730 -26.55 13.29 6.07
CA SER A 730 -27.07 11.96 6.31
C SER A 730 -28.13 12.00 7.40
N PHE A 731 -29.08 11.09 7.31
CA PHE A 731 -30.11 10.89 8.30
C PHE A 731 -30.32 9.39 8.49
N ASP A 732 -30.01 8.89 9.68
CA ASP A 732 -30.14 7.50 10.04
C ASP A 732 -31.22 7.35 11.11
N GLN A 733 -32.05 6.32 11.02
CA GLN A 733 -33.14 6.04 11.95
C GLN A 733 -33.15 4.57 12.32
N ALA A 734 -33.35 4.24 13.58
CA ALA A 734 -33.48 2.87 14.08
C ALA A 734 -34.86 2.64 14.74
N PHE A 735 -35.52 1.54 14.40
CA PHE A 735 -36.88 1.18 14.83
C PHE A 735 -36.94 -0.26 15.35
N ARG A 736 -37.74 -0.52 16.39
CA ARG A 736 -38.13 -1.90 16.82
C ARG A 736 -39.63 -2.11 16.78
N ALA A 737 -40.38 -1.11 17.26
CA ALA A 737 -41.83 -0.98 17.18
C ALA A 737 -42.27 0.48 17.00
N SER A 738 -41.52 1.38 17.64
CA SER A 738 -41.46 2.82 17.37
C SER A 738 -40.02 3.20 17.03
N LEU A 739 -39.81 4.48 16.69
CA LEU A 739 -38.46 5.05 16.59
C LEU A 739 -37.76 4.89 17.95
N GLU A 740 -36.56 4.31 17.96
CA GLU A 740 -35.73 4.12 19.15
C GLU A 740 -34.54 5.08 19.16
N ALA A 741 -33.96 5.38 18.00
CA ALA A 741 -32.87 6.35 17.89
C ALA A 741 -32.84 6.97 16.49
N TYR A 742 -32.27 8.17 16.38
CA TYR A 742 -31.92 8.75 15.09
C TYR A 742 -30.61 9.53 15.17
N LYS A 743 -29.95 9.61 14.02
CA LYS A 743 -28.72 10.36 13.82
C LYS A 743 -28.88 11.29 12.63
N VAL A 744 -28.56 12.56 12.82
CA VAL A 744 -28.45 13.53 11.72
C VAL A 744 -26.99 13.94 11.64
N THR A 745 -26.36 13.76 10.48
CA THR A 745 -25.02 14.31 10.24
C THR A 745 -25.07 15.26 9.06
N GLY A 746 -24.39 16.39 9.20
CA GLY A 746 -24.23 17.40 8.16
C GLY A 746 -22.78 17.80 8.07
N SER A 747 -22.27 17.99 6.86
CA SER A 747 -20.95 18.54 6.63
C SER A 747 -20.96 19.54 5.50
N PHE A 748 -20.23 20.63 5.69
CA PHE A 748 -20.05 21.70 4.73
C PHE A 748 -18.56 21.97 4.54
N ALA A 749 -18.06 21.66 3.35
CA ALA A 749 -16.66 21.83 3.01
C ALA A 749 -16.48 22.84 1.87
N LEU A 750 -15.53 23.75 2.05
CA LEU A 750 -15.05 24.70 1.06
C LEU A 750 -13.57 24.45 0.79
N GLU A 751 -13.17 24.46 -0.47
CA GLU A 751 -11.76 24.38 -0.87
C GLU A 751 -11.44 25.46 -1.90
N LYS A 752 -10.31 26.16 -1.69
CA LYS A 752 -9.74 27.11 -2.65
C LYS A 752 -8.24 26.91 -2.81
N ARG A 753 -7.78 26.79 -4.05
CA ARG A 753 -6.37 26.78 -4.43
C ARG A 753 -5.98 28.14 -5.00
N LEU A 754 -4.93 28.73 -4.46
CA LEU A 754 -4.31 29.99 -4.85
C LEU A 754 -2.81 29.72 -5.13
N GLY A 755 -2.52 29.15 -6.30
CA GLY A 755 -1.16 28.74 -6.64
C GLY A 755 -0.69 27.58 -5.76
N LEU A 756 0.32 27.82 -4.91
CA LEU A 756 0.91 26.84 -3.99
C LEU A 756 0.15 26.75 -2.65
N ILE A 757 -0.84 27.62 -2.43
CA ILE A 757 -1.65 27.65 -1.20
C ILE A 757 -3.00 26.99 -1.47
N THR A 758 -3.37 26.01 -0.63
CA THR A 758 -4.72 25.45 -0.56
C THR A 758 -5.34 25.84 0.77
N VAL A 759 -6.46 26.54 0.74
CA VAL A 759 -7.25 26.85 1.94
C VAL A 759 -8.50 26.00 1.89
N SER A 760 -8.80 25.32 2.99
CA SER A 760 -10.01 24.56 3.17
C SER A 760 -10.70 24.92 4.48
N THR A 761 -12.01 24.82 4.48
CA THR A 761 -12.83 24.97 5.68
C THR A 761 -13.85 23.85 5.66
N ASN A 762 -13.91 23.08 6.74
CA ASN A 762 -14.92 22.04 6.91
C ASN A 762 -15.70 22.32 8.20
N LEU A 763 -17.01 22.30 8.11
CA LEU A 763 -17.90 22.34 9.26
C LEU A 763 -18.67 21.03 9.30
N ASP A 764 -18.35 20.19 10.27
CA ASP A 764 -19.05 18.94 10.54
C ASP A 764 -19.98 19.13 11.75
N VAL A 765 -21.22 18.66 11.64
CA VAL A 765 -22.21 18.67 12.71
C VAL A 765 -22.85 17.30 12.74
N SER A 766 -22.88 16.65 13.89
CA SER A 766 -23.62 15.42 14.09
C SER A 766 -24.46 15.53 15.35
N PHE A 767 -25.70 15.06 15.26
CA PHE A 767 -26.66 14.98 16.33
C PHE A 767 -27.13 13.54 16.44
N TYR A 768 -26.93 12.92 17.60
CA TYR A 768 -27.45 11.59 17.92
C TYR A 768 -28.39 11.70 19.12
N ASP A 769 -29.57 11.09 19.00
CA ASP A 769 -30.62 11.08 20.01
C ASP A 769 -31.19 9.67 20.10
N SER A 770 -31.04 9.08 21.28
CA SER A 770 -31.55 7.79 21.71
C SER A 770 -32.78 8.01 22.59
N LEU A 771 -33.94 7.61 22.07
CA LEU A 771 -35.23 7.73 22.74
C LEU A 771 -35.43 6.68 23.85
N LEU A 772 -34.46 5.79 24.06
CA LEU A 772 -34.46 4.74 25.08
C LEU A 772 -33.57 5.07 26.29
N ASP A 773 -32.41 5.68 26.03
CA ASP A 773 -31.38 6.00 27.02
C ASP A 773 -30.64 7.25 26.54
N ASP A 774 -30.69 8.32 27.33
CA ASP A 774 -30.10 9.63 27.01
C ASP A 774 -28.61 9.72 27.37
N SER A 775 -28.03 8.65 27.93
CA SER A 775 -26.62 8.62 28.35
C SER A 775 -25.63 8.82 27.19
N ASP A 776 -26.03 8.42 25.97
CA ASP A 776 -25.25 8.52 24.74
C ASP A 776 -25.70 9.69 23.82
N ASP A 777 -26.69 10.48 24.23
CA ASP A 777 -27.17 11.63 23.46
C ASP A 777 -26.06 12.68 23.34
N ALA A 778 -25.72 13.05 22.10
CA ALA A 778 -24.61 13.94 21.85
C ALA A 778 -24.85 14.84 20.65
N ILE A 779 -24.58 16.13 20.86
CA ILE A 779 -24.36 17.06 19.77
C ILE A 779 -22.86 17.22 19.62
N THR A 780 -22.34 16.90 18.45
CA THR A 780 -20.94 17.15 18.09
C THR A 780 -20.91 18.17 16.97
N SER A 781 -20.08 19.19 17.11
CA SER A 781 -19.78 20.09 16.00
C SER A 781 -18.30 20.38 15.98
N THR A 782 -17.74 20.44 14.77
CA THR A 782 -16.32 20.70 14.55
C THR A 782 -16.18 21.60 13.34
N LEU A 783 -15.59 22.77 13.56
CA LEU A 783 -15.17 23.66 12.49
C LEU A 783 -13.65 23.54 12.35
N THR A 784 -13.21 22.99 11.23
CA THR A 784 -11.80 22.90 10.87
C THR A 784 -11.49 23.90 9.78
N VAL A 785 -10.56 24.81 10.03
CA VAL A 785 -10.00 25.73 9.04
C VAL A 785 -8.55 25.35 8.82
N LYS A 786 -8.22 24.97 7.59
CA LYS A 786 -6.91 24.44 7.24
C LYS A 786 -6.31 25.21 6.07
N GLY A 787 -5.15 25.80 6.28
CA GLY A 787 -4.34 26.46 5.25
C GLY A 787 -3.07 25.66 5.00
N VAL A 788 -2.90 25.15 3.79
CA VAL A 788 -1.74 24.36 3.37
C VAL A 788 -0.95 25.14 2.33
N PHE A 789 0.32 25.39 2.58
CA PHE A 789 1.29 25.82 1.58
C PHE A 789 2.14 24.62 1.21
N SER A 790 2.02 24.12 -0.02
CA SER A 790 2.79 22.98 -0.51
C SER A 790 3.58 23.36 -1.76
N LYS A 791 4.90 23.13 -1.77
CA LYS A 791 5.77 23.31 -2.93
C LYS A 791 6.78 22.18 -3.05
#